data_AF-A0A1A9VJQ6-F1
#
_entry.id   AF-A0A1A9VJQ6-F1
#
_cell.length_a   1.000
_cell.length_b   1.000
_cell.length_c   1.000
_cell.angle_alpha   90.00
_cell.angle_beta   90.00
_cell.angle_gamma   90.00
#
_symmetry.space_group_name_H-M   'P 1'
#
loop_
_entity.id
_entity.type
_entity.pdbx_description
1 polymer ?
#
loop_
_entity_poly.entity_id
_entity_poly.type
_entity_poly.pdbx_seq_one_letter_code
_entity_poly.pdbx_strand_id
1 'polypeptide(L)'
;MKDSLLREAKFDNHINSIKPLISELDDPEIENAVSELESLKEVDTLHELKLSFEKTIAVIDYNKSTFFKRIISNWIKVKDKNDPLRVKLAEIEESINDNDWQSIATTIGDLTHPEFKPWLIFIVASDRGLCGNFNSSIVKFSQERVNKSIANGKKVDIVFLGKKAFDVGKNRFDSKSILKIENSKGITLKYVEALLDGIDLSKYDKVKVFYSKFYNTFTQKPMLETIKPWSEDSSLIDNSLADPTTDYGYEYEPQNIEFILKSLVQDYVVIALYSALLESATSENSARMVAMESANRNTKEMLNKLALLYNRSRQAAITTDLIEVIADITKLIKKQNQDAEVTIYETNKTSVSQRLSKIEQISQSKNCTVGIRAIAGKNKAAYISTNDLNNLSDTVSQVVEMAKNAPEDPCINFAVNGSNYISSADLSISDNNVVTVDNLKEIAEAAENSALAHKSITNSEGASSSYALVNTVLSTVSGFIGSFSKSTFANQVSVVAGRESEMKVGYDYDIACNFSDLKLPELMGKEAAKRAVDQLNSRTIKTGKFPVIFEKRAAKGLIKSFASAINGSSIISNSSFLRGSLNAQIFNDRINIIDDPLLPRGIASRPFDGEGITSKKNIFVKNGILQNWILDLYSARKLDSETTGSATRASNAAVIPAASNLYIENGNVSFEELIQEVKEGIYVTDLFGFGVNLINGDYSQGASGFFIENGKITYPIHEITIASNLKDMFSNLFVADDLTFCGQFNSPTIKVSEMTVAGSLND
;
A
#
# COMPACT_ATOMS: atom_id res chain seq x y z
N MET A 1 41.41 -24.54 -26.49
CA MET A 1 42.87 -24.57 -26.72
C MET A 1 43.55 -24.28 -25.39
N LYS A 2 43.79 -25.16 -24.40
CA LYS A 2 44.18 -26.59 -24.39
C LYS A 2 45.14 -26.97 -25.51
N ASP A 3 46.38 -27.26 -25.12
CA ASP A 3 47.35 -28.10 -25.85
C ASP A 3 48.05 -27.58 -27.10
N SER A 4 48.87 -26.50 -27.03
CA SER A 4 49.77 -26.27 -28.18
C SER A 4 51.11 -25.56 -28.01
N LEU A 5 51.64 -25.32 -26.80
CA LEU A 5 53.04 -24.84 -26.67
C LEU A 5 53.90 -25.64 -25.68
N LEU A 6 53.40 -26.80 -25.22
CA LEU A 6 54.15 -27.78 -24.41
C LEU A 6 54.41 -29.12 -25.14
N ARG A 7 54.17 -29.21 -26.45
CA ARG A 7 54.52 -30.40 -27.23
C ARG A 7 55.46 -30.02 -28.36
N GLU A 8 56.74 -30.26 -28.12
CA GLU A 8 57.78 -30.72 -29.08
C GLU A 8 59.19 -30.25 -28.66
N ALA A 9 59.68 -30.77 -27.52
CA ALA A 9 61.12 -30.94 -27.29
C ALA A 9 61.41 -31.96 -26.17
N LYS A 10 61.38 -33.25 -26.54
CA LYS A 10 62.43 -34.24 -26.19
C LYS A 10 62.65 -34.60 -24.71
N PHE A 11 61.74 -35.38 -24.10
CA PHE A 11 62.11 -36.28 -22.98
C PHE A 11 62.56 -37.66 -23.50
N ASP A 12 61.92 -38.17 -24.56
CA ASP A 12 62.27 -39.45 -25.22
C ASP A 12 63.71 -39.53 -25.75
N ASN A 13 64.28 -38.38 -26.14
CA ASN A 13 65.67 -38.33 -26.61
C ASN A 13 66.70 -38.51 -25.48
N HIS A 14 66.31 -38.27 -24.22
CA HIS A 14 67.23 -38.31 -23.09
C HIS A 14 67.28 -39.70 -22.43
N ILE A 15 66.13 -40.37 -22.27
CA ILE A 15 66.09 -41.75 -21.76
C ILE A 15 66.86 -42.70 -22.69
N ASN A 16 66.62 -42.61 -24.01
CA ASN A 16 67.33 -43.43 -25.00
C ASN A 16 68.85 -43.21 -25.02
N SER A 17 69.34 -42.03 -24.62
CA SER A 17 70.78 -41.75 -24.52
C SER A 17 71.43 -42.22 -23.21
N ILE A 18 70.65 -42.49 -22.16
CA ILE A 18 71.14 -42.99 -20.87
C ILE A 18 71.12 -44.53 -20.83
N LYS A 19 70.19 -45.16 -21.57
CA LYS A 19 69.99 -46.62 -21.62
C LYS A 19 71.27 -47.46 -21.81
N PRO A 20 72.17 -47.15 -22.77
CA PRO A 20 73.38 -47.95 -23.00
C PRO A 20 74.37 -47.89 -21.82
N LEU A 21 74.38 -46.78 -21.07
CA LEU A 21 75.28 -46.57 -19.94
C LEU A 21 74.82 -47.31 -18.67
N ILE A 22 73.53 -47.66 -18.61
CA ILE A 22 72.96 -48.40 -17.48
C ILE A 22 73.15 -49.90 -17.67
N SER A 23 73.03 -50.40 -18.91
CA SER A 23 73.35 -51.79 -19.23
C SER A 23 74.81 -52.19 -18.99
N GLU A 24 75.73 -51.23 -18.85
CA GLU A 24 77.14 -51.50 -18.48
C GLU A 24 77.36 -51.69 -16.97
N LEU A 25 76.36 -51.39 -16.12
CA LEU A 25 76.48 -51.42 -14.66
C LEU A 25 76.02 -52.75 -14.03
N ASP A 26 75.32 -53.61 -14.78
CA ASP A 26 74.86 -54.97 -14.39
C ASP A 26 74.16 -55.01 -13.00
N ASP A 27 73.29 -54.01 -12.74
CA ASP A 27 72.56 -53.83 -11.48
C ASP A 27 71.03 -53.84 -11.70
N PRO A 28 70.30 -54.85 -11.21
CA PRO A 28 68.88 -55.04 -11.49
C PRO A 28 67.96 -53.99 -10.83
N GLU A 29 68.38 -53.28 -9.78
CA GLU A 29 67.54 -52.25 -9.14
C GLU A 29 67.52 -50.95 -9.96
N ILE A 30 68.65 -50.62 -10.61
CA ILE A 30 68.77 -49.45 -11.49
C ILE A 30 68.02 -49.69 -12.80
N GLU A 31 68.10 -50.89 -13.39
CA GLU A 31 67.29 -51.25 -14.56
C GLU A 31 65.79 -51.15 -14.27
N ASN A 32 65.35 -51.56 -13.08
CA ASN A 32 63.94 -51.50 -12.68
C ASN A 32 63.45 -50.05 -12.52
N ALA A 33 64.26 -49.17 -11.94
CA ALA A 33 63.96 -47.74 -11.81
C ALA A 33 63.85 -47.03 -13.18
N VAL A 34 64.68 -47.42 -14.15
CA VAL A 34 64.62 -46.90 -15.53
C VAL A 34 63.37 -47.39 -16.25
N SER A 35 62.98 -48.65 -16.04
CA SER A 35 61.74 -49.22 -16.58
C SER A 35 60.49 -48.51 -16.03
N GLU A 36 60.48 -48.15 -14.74
CA GLU A 36 59.43 -47.30 -14.14
C GLU A 36 59.40 -45.89 -14.76
N LEU A 37 60.56 -45.28 -14.99
CA LEU A 37 60.69 -43.98 -15.66
C LEU A 37 60.17 -44.00 -17.12
N GLU A 38 60.40 -45.09 -17.86
CA GLU A 38 59.87 -45.28 -19.22
C GLU A 38 58.34 -45.42 -19.27
N SER A 39 57.71 -45.76 -18.15
CA SER A 39 56.25 -45.91 -18.06
C SER A 39 55.51 -44.57 -17.86
N LEU A 40 56.22 -43.49 -17.50
CA LEU A 40 55.68 -42.15 -17.32
C LEU A 40 55.54 -41.44 -18.68
N LYS A 41 54.47 -41.76 -19.41
CA LYS A 41 54.26 -41.33 -20.81
C LYS A 41 53.76 -39.89 -21.02
N GLU A 42 53.63 -39.05 -19.98
CA GLU A 42 53.38 -37.60 -20.08
C GLU A 42 53.56 -36.97 -18.69
N VAL A 43 54.37 -35.92 -18.54
CA VAL A 43 54.63 -35.26 -17.24
C VAL A 43 54.07 -33.84 -17.29
N ASP A 44 52.95 -33.61 -16.60
CA ASP A 44 52.25 -32.31 -16.58
C ASP A 44 52.38 -31.56 -15.24
N THR A 45 53.11 -32.07 -14.22
CA THR A 45 53.34 -31.32 -12.98
C THR A 45 54.72 -31.51 -12.34
N LEU A 46 55.26 -30.42 -11.79
CA LEU A 46 56.52 -30.34 -11.02
C LEU A 46 56.59 -31.33 -9.84
N HIS A 47 55.43 -31.79 -9.36
CA HIS A 47 55.29 -32.71 -8.24
C HIS A 47 55.68 -34.15 -8.60
N GLU A 48 55.37 -34.60 -9.82
CA GLU A 48 55.67 -35.96 -10.28
C GLU A 48 57.14 -36.10 -10.71
N LEU A 49 57.73 -35.04 -11.27
CA LEU A 49 59.17 -34.97 -11.55
C LEU A 49 59.99 -35.05 -10.25
N LYS A 50 59.51 -34.42 -9.18
CA LYS A 50 60.10 -34.44 -7.83
C LYS A 50 60.03 -35.83 -7.19
N LEU A 51 58.87 -36.49 -7.23
CA LEU A 51 58.67 -37.84 -6.72
C LEU A 51 59.55 -38.88 -7.43
N SER A 52 59.76 -38.69 -8.73
CA SER A 52 60.67 -39.51 -9.52
C SER A 52 62.13 -39.30 -9.11
N PHE A 53 62.54 -38.06 -8.85
CA PHE A 53 63.90 -37.70 -8.45
C PHE A 53 64.26 -38.24 -7.06
N GLU A 54 63.32 -38.13 -6.10
CA GLU A 54 63.45 -38.65 -4.74
C GLU A 54 63.58 -40.18 -4.71
N LYS A 55 62.85 -40.90 -5.58
CA LYS A 55 62.96 -42.37 -5.70
C LYS A 55 64.29 -42.83 -6.31
N THR A 56 64.81 -42.12 -7.32
CA THR A 56 66.08 -42.48 -7.97
C THR A 56 67.28 -42.18 -7.08
N ILE A 57 67.22 -41.13 -6.25
CA ILE A 57 68.29 -40.78 -5.29
C ILE A 57 68.38 -41.77 -4.13
N ALA A 58 67.28 -42.40 -3.72
CA ALA A 58 67.26 -43.33 -2.60
C ALA A 58 67.97 -44.69 -2.89
N VAL A 59 68.14 -45.06 -4.17
CA VAL A 59 68.71 -46.35 -4.60
C VAL A 59 70.19 -46.23 -5.00
N ILE A 60 70.67 -45.03 -5.32
CA ILE A 60 72.05 -44.81 -5.72
C ILE A 60 72.94 -44.72 -4.48
N ASP A 61 73.62 -45.82 -4.15
CA ASP A 61 74.60 -45.89 -3.06
C ASP A 61 75.71 -44.82 -3.25
N TYR A 62 76.02 -44.13 -2.15
CA TYR A 62 76.70 -42.83 -2.05
C TYR A 62 78.19 -42.83 -2.43
N ASN A 63 78.70 -43.89 -3.08
CA ASN A 63 80.13 -44.08 -3.39
C ASN A 63 80.50 -44.10 -4.88
N LYS A 64 79.58 -43.78 -5.82
CA LYS A 64 79.90 -43.62 -7.26
C LYS A 64 79.60 -42.20 -7.77
N SER A 65 80.41 -41.21 -7.37
CA SER A 65 80.18 -39.78 -7.65
C SER A 65 80.22 -39.38 -9.14
N THR A 66 80.78 -40.19 -10.03
CA THR A 66 80.90 -39.89 -11.48
C THR A 66 79.62 -40.15 -12.28
N PHE A 67 78.77 -41.08 -11.85
CA PHE A 67 77.50 -41.39 -12.53
C PHE A 67 76.42 -40.35 -12.19
N PHE A 68 76.32 -39.97 -10.91
CA PHE A 68 75.43 -38.91 -10.44
C PHE A 68 75.75 -37.55 -11.10
N LYS A 69 77.04 -37.20 -11.22
CA LYS A 69 77.51 -36.01 -11.98
C LYS A 69 77.11 -36.03 -13.46
N ARG A 70 77.04 -37.21 -14.11
CA ARG A 70 76.68 -37.35 -15.53
C ARG A 70 75.16 -37.33 -15.77
N ILE A 71 74.36 -37.77 -14.82
CA ILE A 71 72.89 -37.70 -14.90
C ILE A 71 72.42 -36.25 -14.74
N ILE A 72 72.92 -35.55 -13.71
CA ILE A 72 72.58 -34.14 -13.44
C ILE A 72 72.96 -33.24 -14.64
N SER A 73 74.17 -33.39 -15.20
CA SER A 73 74.62 -32.55 -16.33
C SER A 73 73.85 -32.76 -17.64
N ASN A 74 73.20 -33.93 -17.83
CA ASN A 74 72.35 -34.16 -19.00
C ASN A 74 70.90 -33.69 -18.81
N TRP A 75 70.39 -33.58 -17.57
CA TRP A 75 69.07 -33.02 -17.27
C TRP A 75 69.05 -31.49 -17.34
N ILE A 76 70.21 -30.83 -17.20
CA ILE A 76 70.38 -29.37 -17.28
C ILE A 76 70.57 -28.93 -18.75
N LYS A 77 69.55 -29.13 -19.58
CA LYS A 77 69.41 -28.43 -20.87
C LYS A 77 68.06 -27.70 -20.98
N VAL A 78 67.66 -27.07 -19.87
CA VAL A 78 66.58 -26.06 -19.86
C VAL A 78 67.11 -24.79 -20.54
N LYS A 79 66.44 -24.35 -21.62
CA LYS A 79 66.95 -23.26 -22.47
C LYS A 79 66.76 -21.86 -21.88
N ASP A 80 65.91 -21.66 -20.88
CA ASP A 80 65.66 -20.34 -20.30
C ASP A 80 66.61 -20.02 -19.13
N LYS A 81 67.26 -18.84 -19.14
CA LYS A 81 68.30 -18.45 -18.17
C LYS A 81 67.76 -17.84 -16.88
N ASN A 82 66.49 -17.44 -16.84
CA ASN A 82 65.88 -16.74 -15.70
C ASN A 82 64.91 -17.61 -14.87
N ASP A 83 64.93 -18.94 -15.05
CA ASP A 83 64.11 -19.86 -14.25
C ASP A 83 64.70 -20.02 -12.83
N PRO A 84 63.95 -19.76 -11.75
CA PRO A 84 64.40 -19.92 -10.36
C PRO A 84 64.92 -21.33 -10.02
N LEU A 85 64.39 -22.37 -10.65
CA LEU A 85 64.86 -23.75 -10.47
C LEU A 85 66.24 -23.97 -11.09
N ARG A 86 66.56 -23.28 -12.19
CA ARG A 86 67.86 -23.36 -12.84
C ARG A 86 68.96 -22.72 -12.00
N VAL A 87 68.66 -21.63 -11.30
CA VAL A 87 69.59 -20.97 -10.37
C VAL A 87 69.93 -21.91 -9.21
N LYS A 88 68.92 -22.54 -8.59
CA LYS A 88 69.10 -23.53 -7.51
C LYS A 88 69.83 -24.80 -7.97
N LEU A 89 69.59 -25.28 -9.19
CA LEU A 89 70.29 -26.44 -9.75
C LEU A 89 71.76 -26.14 -10.08
N ALA A 90 72.11 -24.90 -10.44
CA ALA A 90 73.49 -24.48 -10.66
C ALA A 90 74.29 -24.40 -9.34
N GLU A 91 73.67 -23.98 -8.24
CA GLU A 91 74.27 -24.00 -6.89
C GLU A 91 74.58 -25.43 -6.43
N ILE A 92 73.72 -26.39 -6.75
CA ILE A 92 73.94 -27.82 -6.50
C ILE A 92 75.10 -28.34 -7.36
N GLU A 93 75.22 -27.92 -8.63
CA GLU A 93 76.32 -28.30 -9.53
C GLU A 93 77.69 -27.78 -9.04
N GLU A 94 77.73 -26.56 -8.51
CA GLU A 94 78.92 -25.96 -7.91
C GLU A 94 79.33 -26.70 -6.61
N SER A 95 78.37 -26.97 -5.73
CA SER A 95 78.61 -27.71 -4.48
C SER A 95 79.06 -29.16 -4.70
N ILE A 96 78.61 -29.79 -5.80
CA ILE A 96 79.05 -31.12 -6.23
C ILE A 96 80.51 -31.11 -6.73
N ASN A 97 80.99 -30.01 -7.29
CA ASN A 97 82.38 -29.86 -7.72
C ASN A 97 83.34 -29.68 -6.53
N ASP A 98 82.87 -29.06 -5.45
CA ASP A 98 83.64 -28.82 -4.23
C ASP A 98 83.56 -29.97 -3.19
N ASN A 99 82.86 -31.06 -3.51
CA ASN A 99 82.60 -32.20 -2.62
C ASN A 99 81.92 -31.82 -1.28
N ASP A 100 81.13 -30.73 -1.25
CA ASP A 100 80.36 -30.31 -0.08
C ASP A 100 78.96 -30.94 -0.08
N TRP A 101 78.92 -32.19 0.36
CA TRP A 101 77.69 -33.00 0.40
C TRP A 101 76.69 -32.55 1.47
N GLN A 102 77.12 -31.75 2.44
CA GLN A 102 76.26 -31.26 3.52
C GLN A 102 75.44 -30.05 3.04
N SER A 103 76.05 -29.17 2.23
CA SER A 103 75.34 -28.06 1.58
C SER A 103 74.30 -28.56 0.57
N ILE A 104 74.63 -29.60 -0.22
CA ILE A 104 73.70 -30.23 -1.18
C ILE A 104 72.45 -30.78 -0.47
N ALA A 105 72.61 -31.50 0.64
CA ALA A 105 71.48 -32.01 1.42
C ALA A 105 70.60 -30.88 1.98
N THR A 106 71.19 -29.73 2.30
CA THR A 106 70.49 -28.53 2.80
C THR A 106 69.72 -27.82 1.68
N THR A 107 70.32 -27.62 0.51
CA THR A 107 69.67 -27.00 -0.66
C THR A 107 68.54 -27.84 -1.23
N ILE A 108 68.68 -29.18 -1.21
CA ILE A 108 67.61 -30.13 -1.57
C ILE A 108 66.51 -30.11 -0.50
N GLY A 109 66.87 -30.00 0.79
CA GLY A 109 65.93 -29.75 1.89
C GLY A 109 65.08 -28.48 1.68
N ASP A 110 65.71 -27.38 1.25
CA ASP A 110 65.04 -26.10 0.95
C ASP A 110 64.08 -26.17 -0.25
N LEU A 111 64.34 -27.05 -1.23
CA LEU A 111 63.42 -27.35 -2.34
C LEU A 111 62.20 -28.19 -1.89
N THR A 112 62.29 -28.85 -0.73
CA THR A 112 61.22 -29.71 -0.20
C THR A 112 60.28 -29.03 0.80
N HIS A 113 60.57 -27.82 1.27
CA HIS A 113 59.72 -27.07 2.22
C HIS A 113 59.59 -25.57 1.89
N PRO A 114 58.63 -25.16 1.03
CA PRO A 114 58.19 -23.77 1.03
C PRO A 114 57.30 -23.51 2.26
N GLU A 115 57.70 -22.56 3.09
CA GLU A 115 56.87 -21.96 4.14
C GLU A 115 55.48 -21.58 3.59
N PHE A 116 54.41 -22.29 3.98
CA PHE A 116 53.05 -21.77 3.81
C PHE A 116 52.79 -20.76 4.93
N LYS A 117 53.12 -19.49 4.70
CA LYS A 117 52.71 -18.44 5.63
C LYS A 117 51.18 -18.38 5.69
N PRO A 118 50.57 -18.27 6.87
CA PRO A 118 49.11 -18.27 7.03
C PRO A 118 48.44 -17.13 6.24
N TRP A 119 47.13 -17.25 6.03
CA TRP A 119 46.30 -16.17 5.51
C TRP A 119 45.62 -15.44 6.65
N LEU A 120 45.63 -14.10 6.62
CA LEU A 120 44.88 -13.25 7.54
C LEU A 120 43.55 -12.84 6.90
N ILE A 121 42.45 -13.06 7.60
CA ILE A 121 41.10 -12.79 7.11
C ILE A 121 40.35 -11.88 8.08
N PHE A 122 39.91 -10.73 7.59
CA PHE A 122 38.98 -9.84 8.29
C PHE A 122 37.55 -10.16 7.87
N ILE A 123 36.66 -10.38 8.83
CA ILE A 123 35.22 -10.49 8.59
C ILE A 123 34.55 -9.27 9.21
N VAL A 124 34.09 -8.36 8.36
CA VAL A 124 33.46 -7.09 8.74
C VAL A 124 31.95 -7.24 8.77
N ALA A 125 31.36 -6.96 9.92
CA ALA A 125 29.93 -7.06 10.15
C ALA A 125 29.47 -6.14 11.29
N SER A 126 28.24 -6.32 11.78
CA SER A 126 27.63 -5.42 12.77
C SER A 126 27.84 -5.90 14.22
N ASP A 127 27.96 -4.92 15.11
CA ASP A 127 27.89 -5.11 16.57
C ASP A 127 26.46 -5.26 17.11
N ARG A 128 25.46 -4.94 16.29
CA ARG A 128 24.05 -4.81 16.68
C ARG A 128 23.18 -5.89 16.04
N GLY A 129 22.07 -6.18 16.71
CA GLY A 129 20.97 -6.98 16.14
C GLY A 129 20.01 -6.13 15.31
N LEU A 130 18.97 -6.77 14.77
CA LEU A 130 17.84 -6.12 14.07
C LEU A 130 18.20 -5.42 12.75
N CYS A 131 19.25 -5.87 12.06
CA CYS A 131 19.64 -5.45 10.71
C CYS A 131 19.20 -6.46 9.63
N GLY A 132 18.07 -7.14 9.85
CA GLY A 132 17.57 -8.18 8.95
C GLY A 132 18.58 -9.33 8.76
N ASN A 133 18.83 -9.72 7.52
CA ASN A 133 19.72 -10.83 7.15
C ASN A 133 21.19 -10.40 6.95
N PHE A 134 21.57 -9.18 7.34
CA PHE A 134 22.89 -8.60 7.10
C PHE A 134 24.02 -9.45 7.71
N ASN A 135 23.96 -9.72 9.02
CA ASN A 135 25.00 -10.48 9.73
C ASN A 135 25.11 -11.94 9.26
N SER A 136 23.99 -12.60 9.01
CA SER A 136 23.95 -14.00 8.58
C SER A 136 24.43 -14.17 7.14
N SER A 137 24.15 -13.20 6.26
CA SER A 137 24.57 -13.22 4.85
C SER A 137 26.10 -13.16 4.72
N ILE A 138 26.75 -12.21 5.39
CA ILE A 138 28.22 -12.07 5.34
C ILE A 138 28.93 -13.27 6.00
N VAL A 139 28.40 -13.78 7.11
CA VAL A 139 28.94 -14.96 7.81
C VAL A 139 28.84 -16.22 6.94
N LYS A 140 27.71 -16.43 6.26
CA LYS A 140 27.56 -17.59 5.36
C LYS A 140 28.51 -17.48 4.16
N PHE A 141 28.59 -16.29 3.56
CA PHE A 141 29.45 -16.02 2.41
C PHE A 141 30.95 -16.20 2.73
N SER A 142 31.39 -15.76 3.92
CA SER A 142 32.77 -15.94 4.37
C SER A 142 33.05 -17.40 4.72
N GLN A 143 32.14 -18.09 5.41
CA GLN A 143 32.28 -19.51 5.77
C GLN A 143 32.59 -20.40 4.55
N GLU A 144 31.79 -20.29 3.49
CA GLU A 144 31.96 -21.11 2.28
C GLU A 144 33.36 -20.96 1.65
N ARG A 145 33.92 -19.74 1.67
CA ARG A 145 35.21 -19.41 1.05
C ARG A 145 36.40 -19.72 1.95
N VAL A 146 36.26 -19.51 3.26
CA VAL A 146 37.28 -19.88 4.24
C VAL A 146 37.46 -21.40 4.27
N ASN A 147 36.36 -22.16 4.34
CA ASN A 147 36.42 -23.63 4.36
C ASN A 147 37.07 -24.21 3.11
N LYS A 148 36.79 -23.64 1.92
CA LYS A 148 37.46 -24.02 0.67
C LYS A 148 38.97 -23.79 0.72
N SER A 149 39.42 -22.74 1.41
CA SER A 149 40.84 -22.41 1.54
C SER A 149 41.55 -23.39 2.51
N ILE A 150 40.89 -23.73 3.61
CA ILE A 150 41.38 -24.72 4.59
C ILE A 150 41.46 -26.12 3.95
N ALA A 151 40.45 -26.52 3.17
CA ALA A 151 40.45 -27.79 2.45
C ALA A 151 41.62 -27.94 1.47
N ASN A 152 42.13 -26.82 0.94
CA ASN A 152 43.31 -26.77 0.07
C ASN A 152 44.65 -26.71 0.86
N GLY A 153 44.64 -27.07 2.14
CA GLY A 153 45.84 -27.15 2.98
C GLY A 153 46.38 -25.81 3.48
N LYS A 154 45.59 -24.72 3.42
CA LYS A 154 46.04 -23.39 3.89
C LYS A 154 45.69 -23.17 5.36
N LYS A 155 46.66 -22.69 6.14
CA LYS A 155 46.43 -22.19 7.50
C LYS A 155 45.80 -20.80 7.44
N VAL A 156 44.74 -20.58 8.20
CA VAL A 156 43.95 -19.34 8.18
C VAL A 156 43.75 -18.81 9.59
N ASP A 157 43.96 -17.50 9.72
CA ASP A 157 43.80 -16.72 10.93
C ASP A 157 42.73 -15.63 10.68
N ILE A 158 41.74 -15.54 11.56
CA ILE A 158 40.49 -14.78 11.35
C ILE A 158 40.34 -13.70 12.44
N VAL A 159 40.05 -12.48 12.00
CA VAL A 159 39.68 -11.35 12.85
C VAL A 159 38.22 -10.98 12.56
N PHE A 160 37.37 -11.09 13.59
CA PHE A 160 35.96 -10.66 13.50
C PHE A 160 35.82 -9.21 13.94
N LEU A 161 35.26 -8.38 13.07
CA LEU A 161 34.85 -7.00 13.40
C LEU A 161 33.32 -6.99 13.49
N GLY A 162 32.79 -6.90 14.71
CA GLY A 162 31.36 -6.96 14.98
C GLY A 162 30.97 -8.13 15.89
N LYS A 163 30.57 -7.83 17.13
CA LYS A 163 30.17 -8.86 18.12
C LYS A 163 29.02 -9.73 17.66
N LYS A 164 27.98 -9.13 17.06
CA LYS A 164 26.72 -9.83 16.79
C LYS A 164 26.89 -10.86 15.67
N ALA A 165 27.69 -10.54 14.67
CA ALA A 165 28.03 -11.48 13.61
C ALA A 165 28.92 -12.62 14.11
N PHE A 166 29.88 -12.33 15.01
CA PHE A 166 30.61 -13.39 15.70
C PHE A 166 29.66 -14.33 16.45
N ASP A 167 28.68 -13.81 17.19
CA ASP A 167 27.70 -14.67 17.87
C ASP A 167 26.92 -15.59 16.91
N VAL A 168 26.62 -15.10 15.70
CA VAL A 168 25.97 -15.88 14.63
C VAL A 168 26.93 -16.89 13.96
N GLY A 169 28.22 -16.57 13.92
CA GLY A 169 29.25 -17.31 13.19
C GLY A 169 30.18 -18.20 14.02
N LYS A 170 30.22 -18.07 15.35
CA LYS A 170 31.24 -18.72 16.21
C LYS A 170 31.29 -20.25 16.08
N ASN A 171 30.15 -20.89 15.81
CA ASN A 171 30.07 -22.35 15.61
C ASN A 171 30.33 -22.78 14.16
N ARG A 172 30.60 -21.83 13.26
CA ARG A 172 30.78 -22.05 11.81
C ARG A 172 32.25 -22.05 11.37
N PHE A 173 33.15 -21.57 12.22
CA PHE A 173 34.60 -21.51 11.99
C PHE A 173 35.34 -22.29 13.07
N ASP A 174 36.53 -22.79 12.77
CA ASP A 174 37.40 -23.43 13.78
C ASP A 174 37.85 -22.39 14.80
N SER A 175 37.64 -22.67 16.09
CA SER A 175 37.99 -21.75 17.19
C SER A 175 39.49 -21.48 17.25
N LYS A 176 40.32 -22.41 16.78
CA LYS A 176 41.78 -22.24 16.69
C LYS A 176 42.23 -21.25 15.62
N SER A 177 41.36 -20.98 14.63
CA SER A 177 41.60 -19.99 13.57
C SER A 177 41.15 -18.59 13.95
N ILE A 178 40.53 -18.37 15.12
CA ILE A 178 40.03 -17.05 15.51
C ILE A 178 41.09 -16.34 16.36
N LEU A 179 41.72 -15.32 15.77
CA LEU A 179 42.75 -14.53 16.44
C LEU A 179 42.17 -13.47 17.36
N LYS A 180 41.16 -12.74 16.89
CA LYS A 180 40.66 -11.53 17.56
C LYS A 180 39.18 -11.31 17.25
N ILE A 181 38.45 -10.80 18.24
CA ILE A 181 37.07 -10.33 18.10
C ILE A 181 37.03 -8.89 18.60
N GLU A 182 36.64 -7.97 17.74
CA GLU A 182 36.63 -6.55 18.03
C GLU A 182 35.25 -5.95 17.83
N ASN A 183 34.90 -5.00 18.70
CA ASN A 183 33.68 -4.23 18.59
C ASN A 183 34.03 -2.83 18.07
N SER A 184 33.26 -2.33 17.11
CA SER A 184 33.45 -0.98 16.61
C SER A 184 32.87 0.03 17.61
N LYS A 185 33.74 0.81 18.27
CA LYS A 185 33.35 2.00 19.04
C LYS A 185 33.37 3.28 18.19
N GLY A 186 33.33 3.13 16.86
CA GLY A 186 33.47 4.20 15.89
C GLY A 186 34.52 3.86 14.84
N ILE A 187 34.23 4.17 13.57
CA ILE A 187 35.10 3.84 12.43
C ILE A 187 35.99 5.06 12.16
N THR A 188 37.23 5.01 12.65
CA THR A 188 38.27 6.04 12.44
C THR A 188 39.56 5.37 11.98
N LEU A 189 40.44 6.10 11.27
CA LEU A 189 41.74 5.56 10.86
C LEU A 189 42.56 5.06 12.07
N LYS A 190 42.59 5.83 13.16
CA LYS A 190 43.24 5.44 14.43
C LYS A 190 42.71 4.12 15.00
N TYR A 191 41.42 3.84 14.83
CA TYR A 191 40.84 2.55 15.26
C TYR A 191 41.37 1.40 14.41
N VAL A 192 41.52 1.58 13.10
CA VAL A 192 42.07 0.56 12.20
C VAL A 192 43.57 0.35 12.43
N GLU A 193 44.32 1.42 12.69
CA GLU A 193 45.72 1.35 13.13
C GLU A 193 45.86 0.54 14.43
N ALA A 194 45.04 0.85 15.45
CA ALA A 194 45.01 0.09 16.71
C ALA A 194 44.53 -1.36 16.55
N LEU A 195 43.73 -1.65 15.51
CA LEU A 195 43.28 -3.00 15.20
C LEU A 195 44.42 -3.88 14.70
N LEU A 196 45.30 -3.29 13.88
CA LEU A 196 46.48 -3.94 13.31
C LEU A 196 47.70 -3.90 14.25
N ASP A 197 47.64 -3.10 15.32
CA ASP A 197 48.67 -3.06 16.35
C ASP A 197 48.90 -4.45 16.97
N GLY A 198 50.15 -4.90 16.98
CA GLY A 198 50.54 -6.26 17.38
C GLY A 198 50.38 -7.36 16.32
N ILE A 199 49.85 -7.07 15.13
CA ILE A 199 49.76 -8.04 14.00
C ILE A 199 50.92 -7.80 13.03
N ASP A 200 51.89 -8.73 13.01
CA ASP A 200 52.99 -8.68 12.07
C ASP A 200 52.57 -9.18 10.67
N LEU A 201 52.26 -8.23 9.78
CA LEU A 201 51.82 -8.48 8.40
C LEU A 201 52.85 -9.22 7.54
N SER A 202 54.14 -9.29 7.95
CA SER A 202 55.18 -10.04 7.22
C SER A 202 55.04 -11.56 7.36
N LYS A 203 54.30 -12.01 8.38
CA LYS A 203 53.98 -13.43 8.66
C LYS A 203 52.88 -14.01 7.78
N TYR A 204 52.19 -13.18 7.00
CA TYR A 204 51.03 -13.61 6.21
C TYR A 204 51.29 -13.46 4.71
N ASP A 205 50.95 -14.49 3.94
CA ASP A 205 51.04 -14.45 2.47
C ASP A 205 49.91 -13.60 1.86
N LYS A 206 48.71 -13.73 2.42
CA LYS A 206 47.52 -13.02 1.94
C LYS A 206 46.75 -12.39 3.09
N VAL A 207 46.31 -11.15 2.85
CA VAL A 207 45.37 -10.45 3.73
C VAL A 207 44.08 -10.25 2.94
N LYS A 208 42.96 -10.73 3.46
CA LYS A 208 41.65 -10.65 2.81
C LYS A 208 40.61 -10.01 3.72
N VAL A 209 39.64 -9.33 3.13
CA VAL A 209 38.51 -8.74 3.85
C VAL A 209 37.18 -9.19 3.24
N PHE A 210 36.31 -9.68 4.10
CA PHE A 210 34.90 -9.92 3.81
C PHE A 210 34.09 -8.75 4.36
N TYR A 211 33.41 -8.01 3.51
CA TYR A 211 32.56 -6.89 3.90
C TYR A 211 31.29 -6.86 3.04
N SER A 212 30.28 -6.11 3.45
CA SER A 212 29.09 -5.89 2.61
C SER A 212 29.23 -4.57 1.87
N LYS A 213 29.20 -4.62 0.53
CA LYS A 213 29.26 -3.43 -0.30
C LYS A 213 27.87 -2.85 -0.49
N PHE A 214 27.74 -1.54 -0.31
CA PHE A 214 26.50 -0.83 -0.50
C PHE A 214 26.27 -0.54 -1.99
N TYR A 215 25.06 -0.82 -2.48
CA TYR A 215 24.65 -0.43 -3.85
C TYR A 215 23.50 0.57 -3.79
N ASN A 216 22.44 0.24 -3.04
CA ASN A 216 21.29 1.11 -2.80
C ASN A 216 20.59 0.70 -1.50
N THR A 217 19.56 1.45 -1.11
CA THR A 217 18.86 1.25 0.16
C THR A 217 18.28 -0.16 0.37
N PHE A 218 17.98 -0.88 -0.71
CA PHE A 218 17.39 -2.22 -0.67
C PHE A 218 18.41 -3.34 -0.93
N THR A 219 19.59 -3.01 -1.45
CA THR A 219 20.55 -3.98 -1.99
C THR A 219 21.95 -3.75 -1.45
N GLN A 220 22.45 -4.75 -0.73
CA GLN A 220 23.81 -4.86 -0.25
C GLN A 220 24.32 -6.28 -0.57
N LYS A 221 25.56 -6.38 -1.06
CA LYS A 221 26.13 -7.69 -1.44
C LYS A 221 27.40 -7.97 -0.64
N PRO A 222 27.52 -9.16 -0.03
CA PRO A 222 28.78 -9.64 0.51
C PRO A 222 29.86 -9.71 -0.57
N MET A 223 31.02 -9.12 -0.28
CA MET A 223 32.20 -9.08 -1.15
C MET A 223 33.40 -9.70 -0.43
N LEU A 224 34.32 -10.25 -1.22
CA LEU A 224 35.63 -10.71 -0.76
C LEU A 224 36.69 -9.95 -1.56
N GLU A 225 37.55 -9.22 -0.87
CA GLU A 225 38.70 -8.55 -1.47
C GLU A 225 40.01 -9.04 -0.89
N THR A 226 41.05 -9.05 -1.71
CA THR A 226 42.43 -9.35 -1.30
C THR A 226 43.18 -8.04 -1.20
N ILE A 227 43.55 -7.66 0.02
CA ILE A 227 44.28 -6.43 0.32
C ILE A 227 45.78 -6.65 0.09
N LYS A 228 46.32 -7.81 0.48
CA LYS A 228 47.72 -8.19 0.25
C LYS A 228 47.78 -9.53 -0.50
N PRO A 229 48.54 -9.66 -1.61
CA PRO A 229 49.30 -8.62 -2.31
C PRO A 229 48.39 -7.56 -2.94
N TRP A 230 48.96 -6.39 -3.24
CA TRP A 230 48.26 -5.29 -3.90
C TRP A 230 47.71 -5.71 -5.26
N SER A 231 46.57 -5.15 -5.64
CA SER A 231 45.91 -5.39 -6.93
C SER A 231 45.33 -4.06 -7.43
N GLU A 232 45.60 -3.74 -8.69
CA GLU A 232 45.07 -2.56 -9.38
C GLU A 232 43.54 -2.59 -9.51
N ASP A 233 42.93 -3.77 -9.47
CA ASP A 233 41.47 -3.99 -9.56
C ASP A 233 40.73 -3.88 -8.21
N SER A 234 41.40 -3.37 -7.16
CA SER A 234 40.80 -3.23 -5.83
C SER A 234 39.61 -2.27 -5.85
N SER A 235 38.45 -2.68 -5.30
CA SER A 235 37.24 -1.84 -5.29
C SER A 235 37.09 -1.01 -4.02
N LEU A 236 38.02 -1.18 -3.08
CA LEU A 236 38.13 -0.44 -1.82
C LEU A 236 38.94 0.87 -1.93
N ILE A 237 39.60 1.09 -3.06
CA ILE A 237 40.43 2.27 -3.33
C ILE A 237 39.97 2.89 -4.63
N ASP A 238 39.67 4.19 -4.57
CA ASP A 238 39.22 4.93 -5.73
C ASP A 238 40.42 5.38 -6.57
N ASN A 239 40.68 4.66 -7.66
CA ASN A 239 41.76 4.98 -8.60
C ASN A 239 41.39 6.11 -9.58
N SER A 240 40.18 6.70 -9.52
CA SER A 240 39.75 7.75 -10.44
C SER A 240 40.48 9.09 -10.27
N LEU A 241 41.22 9.26 -9.16
CA LEU A 241 42.07 10.41 -8.88
C LEU A 241 43.52 10.25 -9.38
N ALA A 242 43.89 9.07 -9.90
CA ALA A 242 45.23 8.84 -10.46
C ALA A 242 45.25 9.30 -11.92
N ASP A 243 45.99 10.37 -12.23
CA ASP A 243 46.22 10.81 -13.61
C ASP A 243 47.22 9.84 -14.28
N PRO A 244 46.82 9.07 -15.32
CA PRO A 244 47.68 8.06 -15.95
C PRO A 244 48.90 8.66 -16.66
N THR A 245 48.95 9.98 -16.83
CA THR A 245 49.95 10.68 -17.65
C THR A 245 51.14 11.23 -16.88
N THR A 246 51.17 11.08 -15.55
CA THR A 246 52.29 11.50 -14.70
C THR A 246 53.12 10.31 -14.25
N ASP A 247 54.15 9.97 -15.05
CA ASP A 247 55.20 9.04 -14.64
C ASP A 247 56.14 9.74 -13.66
N TYR A 248 55.84 9.67 -12.36
CA TYR A 248 56.78 10.13 -11.33
C TYR A 248 57.94 9.14 -11.28
N GLY A 249 59.02 9.44 -11.99
CA GLY A 249 60.29 8.76 -11.82
C GLY A 249 60.85 9.04 -10.43
N TYR A 250 60.54 8.17 -9.46
CA TYR A 250 61.13 8.24 -8.12
C TYR A 250 62.52 7.58 -8.14
N GLU A 251 63.58 8.38 -8.06
CA GLU A 251 64.92 7.89 -7.73
C GLU A 251 65.03 7.73 -6.21
N TYR A 252 65.09 6.49 -5.73
CA TYR A 252 65.27 6.18 -4.32
C TYR A 252 66.76 6.09 -3.98
N GLU A 253 67.26 6.96 -3.09
CA GLU A 253 68.63 6.82 -2.57
C GLU A 253 68.78 5.54 -1.72
N PRO A 254 69.95 4.86 -1.74
CA PRO A 254 70.03 3.41 -1.48
C PRO A 254 69.90 2.95 -0.02
N GLN A 255 69.62 3.82 0.95
CA GLN A 255 69.82 3.44 2.36
C GLN A 255 68.61 2.87 3.11
N ASN A 256 67.39 2.81 2.55
CA ASN A 256 66.29 2.10 3.24
C ASN A 256 65.02 1.80 2.41
N ILE A 257 65.17 1.29 1.18
CA ILE A 257 64.03 0.88 0.32
C ILE A 257 63.12 -0.13 1.03
N GLU A 258 63.71 -1.08 1.78
CA GLU A 258 62.97 -2.11 2.50
C GLU A 258 62.07 -1.54 3.62
N PHE A 259 62.54 -0.50 4.31
CA PHE A 259 61.77 0.18 5.36
C PHE A 259 60.58 0.97 4.78
N ILE A 260 60.79 1.69 3.67
CA ILE A 260 59.74 2.46 3.01
C ILE A 260 58.65 1.54 2.45
N LEU A 261 59.03 0.47 1.75
CA LEU A 261 58.08 -0.52 1.22
C LEU A 261 57.28 -1.19 2.34
N LYS A 262 57.92 -1.50 3.48
CA LYS A 262 57.23 -2.07 4.64
C LYS A 262 56.20 -1.11 5.24
N SER A 263 56.52 0.18 5.35
CA SER A 263 55.59 1.21 5.83
C SER A 263 54.42 1.41 4.87
N LEU A 264 54.68 1.51 3.56
CA LEU A 264 53.64 1.71 2.55
C LEU A 264 52.65 0.53 2.47
N VAL A 265 53.13 -0.71 2.62
CA VAL A 265 52.25 -1.89 2.67
C VAL A 265 51.34 -1.84 3.91
N GLN A 266 51.85 -1.37 5.04
CA GLN A 266 51.07 -1.23 6.26
C GLN A 266 49.99 -0.15 6.12
N ASP A 267 50.35 1.03 5.61
CA ASP A 267 49.41 2.14 5.38
C ASP A 267 48.33 1.75 4.36
N TYR A 268 48.70 1.04 3.31
CA TYR A 268 47.75 0.51 2.32
C TYR A 268 46.72 -0.42 2.98
N VAL A 269 47.16 -1.36 3.83
CA VAL A 269 46.26 -2.29 4.51
C VAL A 269 45.32 -1.55 5.47
N VAL A 270 45.82 -0.53 6.16
CA VAL A 270 45.00 0.34 7.02
C VAL A 270 43.91 1.04 6.20
N ILE A 271 44.27 1.69 5.09
CA ILE A 271 43.33 2.45 4.26
C ILE A 271 42.27 1.53 3.64
N ALA A 272 42.68 0.39 3.07
CA ALA A 272 41.75 -0.56 2.46
C ALA A 272 40.76 -1.15 3.47
N LEU A 273 41.24 -1.49 4.68
CA LEU A 273 40.38 -1.99 5.75
C LEU A 273 39.45 -0.91 6.29
N TYR A 274 39.90 0.35 6.34
CA TYR A 274 39.06 1.50 6.69
C TYR A 274 37.92 1.71 5.69
N SER A 275 38.19 1.67 4.38
CA SER A 275 37.17 1.71 3.33
C SER A 275 36.15 0.57 3.48
N ALA A 276 36.60 -0.66 3.75
CA ALA A 276 35.73 -1.81 3.91
C ALA A 276 34.80 -1.68 5.13
N LEU A 277 35.30 -1.08 6.21
CA LEU A 277 34.53 -0.77 7.40
C LEU A 277 33.44 0.28 7.11
N LEU A 278 33.76 1.35 6.38
CA LEU A 278 32.80 2.39 6.00
C LEU A 278 31.68 1.86 5.10
N GLU A 279 32.03 1.05 4.10
CA GLU A 279 31.08 0.37 3.20
C GLU A 279 30.12 -0.55 3.96
N SER A 280 30.68 -1.37 4.86
CA SER A 280 29.90 -2.28 5.70
C SER A 280 28.98 -1.54 6.66
N ALA A 281 29.42 -0.42 7.25
CA ALA A 281 28.59 0.39 8.14
C ALA A 281 27.43 1.08 7.41
N THR A 282 27.66 1.54 6.19
CA THR A 282 26.62 2.11 5.32
C THR A 282 25.58 1.05 4.97
N SER A 283 26.04 -0.13 4.57
CA SER A 283 25.18 -1.29 4.30
C SER A 283 24.38 -1.74 5.53
N GLU A 284 24.97 -1.71 6.72
CA GLU A 284 24.29 -2.04 7.98
C GLU A 284 23.15 -1.07 8.29
N ASN A 285 23.40 0.23 8.20
CA ASN A 285 22.38 1.25 8.48
C ASN A 285 21.19 1.11 7.53
N SER A 286 21.47 0.87 6.25
CA SER A 286 20.45 0.59 5.24
C SER A 286 19.62 -0.65 5.58
N ALA A 287 20.28 -1.77 5.89
CA ALA A 287 19.60 -3.02 6.25
C ALA A 287 18.72 -2.88 7.51
N ARG A 288 19.14 -2.04 8.46
CA ARG A 288 18.37 -1.74 9.67
C ARG A 288 17.11 -0.93 9.36
N MET A 289 17.21 0.09 8.51
CA MET A 289 16.05 0.89 8.10
C MET A 289 14.98 0.02 7.44
N VAL A 290 15.38 -0.84 6.49
CA VAL A 290 14.46 -1.76 5.80
C VAL A 290 13.83 -2.77 6.76
N ALA A 291 14.61 -3.31 7.70
CA ALA A 291 14.10 -4.24 8.71
C ALA A 291 13.07 -3.58 9.64
N MET A 292 13.31 -2.34 10.06
CA MET A 292 12.38 -1.56 10.87
C MET A 292 11.09 -1.21 10.10
N GLU A 293 11.22 -0.77 8.85
CA GLU A 293 10.07 -0.46 7.99
C GLU A 293 9.18 -1.69 7.78
N SER A 294 9.79 -2.85 7.50
CA SER A 294 9.06 -4.11 7.37
C SER A 294 8.35 -4.52 8.67
N ALA A 295 8.98 -4.32 9.83
CA ALA A 295 8.34 -4.62 11.12
C ALA A 295 7.15 -3.70 11.39
N ASN A 296 7.27 -2.41 11.08
CA ASN A 296 6.17 -1.44 11.18
C ASN A 296 5.00 -1.81 10.26
N ARG A 297 5.29 -2.18 9.00
CA ARG A 297 4.25 -2.62 8.05
C ARG A 297 3.51 -3.85 8.56
N ASN A 298 4.22 -4.88 9.01
CA ASN A 298 3.62 -6.10 9.56
C ASN A 298 2.74 -5.81 10.79
N THR A 299 3.19 -4.89 11.65
CA THR A 299 2.41 -4.46 12.83
C THR A 299 1.12 -3.75 12.41
N LYS A 300 1.18 -2.86 11.41
CA LYS A 300 0.01 -2.17 10.86
C LYS A 300 -0.99 -3.15 10.25
N GLU A 301 -0.51 -4.15 9.49
CA GLU A 301 -1.37 -5.20 8.94
C GLU A 301 -2.05 -6.04 10.03
N MET A 302 -1.32 -6.43 11.07
CA MET A 302 -1.86 -7.17 12.21
C MET A 302 -2.90 -6.35 12.99
N LEU A 303 -2.63 -5.05 13.22
CA LEU A 303 -3.58 -4.12 13.84
C LEU A 303 -4.87 -4.03 13.02
N ASN A 304 -4.77 -3.87 11.70
CA ASN A 304 -5.94 -3.83 10.83
C ASN A 304 -6.75 -5.14 10.93
N LYS A 305 -6.10 -6.30 10.90
CA LYS A 305 -6.78 -7.60 11.03
C LYS A 305 -7.47 -7.78 12.39
N LEU A 306 -6.81 -7.41 13.49
CA LEU A 306 -7.39 -7.47 14.83
C LEU A 306 -8.55 -6.49 14.98
N ALA A 307 -8.44 -5.29 14.43
CA ALA A 307 -9.51 -4.30 14.45
C ALA A 307 -10.74 -4.75 13.62
N LEU A 308 -10.54 -5.42 12.48
CA LEU A 308 -11.62 -6.05 11.71
C LEU A 308 -12.36 -7.12 12.52
N LEU A 309 -11.60 -8.02 13.16
CA LEU A 309 -12.17 -9.07 14.01
C LEU A 309 -12.91 -8.47 15.22
N TYR A 310 -12.32 -7.47 15.86
CA TYR A 310 -12.94 -6.75 16.97
C TYR A 310 -14.26 -6.09 16.55
N ASN A 311 -14.29 -5.38 15.41
CA ASN A 311 -15.50 -4.72 14.92
C ASN A 311 -16.63 -5.73 14.60
N ARG A 312 -16.31 -6.86 13.97
CA ARG A 312 -17.29 -7.92 13.70
C ARG A 312 -17.86 -8.52 14.99
N SER A 313 -16.99 -8.90 15.93
CA SER A 313 -17.42 -9.43 17.23
C SER A 313 -18.24 -8.40 18.01
N ARG A 314 -17.85 -7.12 17.95
CA ARG A 314 -18.56 -6.01 18.60
C ARG A 314 -19.95 -5.80 17.99
N GLN A 315 -20.09 -5.86 16.66
CA GLN A 315 -21.39 -5.71 15.99
C GLN A 315 -22.36 -6.83 16.38
N ALA A 316 -21.89 -8.08 16.44
CA ALA A 316 -22.71 -9.21 16.88
C ALA A 316 -23.14 -9.08 18.35
N ALA A 317 -22.23 -8.66 19.23
CA ALA A 317 -22.53 -8.42 20.65
C ALA A 317 -23.52 -7.26 20.84
N ILE A 318 -23.27 -6.12 20.19
CA ILE A 318 -24.17 -4.95 20.25
C ILE A 318 -25.57 -5.32 19.79
N THR A 319 -25.70 -6.05 18.68
CA THR A 319 -27.03 -6.43 18.18
C THR A 319 -27.77 -7.31 19.20
N THR A 320 -27.05 -8.18 19.91
CA THR A 320 -27.61 -9.00 21.00
C THR A 320 -28.06 -8.12 22.17
N ASP A 321 -27.19 -7.22 22.66
CA ASP A 321 -27.49 -6.31 23.77
C ASP A 321 -28.71 -5.41 23.44
N LEU A 322 -28.79 -4.89 22.21
CA LEU A 322 -29.91 -4.06 21.78
C LEU A 322 -31.23 -4.85 21.69
N ILE A 323 -31.17 -6.12 21.27
CA ILE A 323 -32.35 -7.01 21.27
C ILE A 323 -32.81 -7.29 22.71
N GLU A 324 -31.90 -7.45 23.66
CA GLU A 324 -32.24 -7.59 25.09
C GLU A 324 -32.95 -6.35 25.64
N VAL A 325 -32.44 -5.15 25.33
CA VAL A 325 -33.10 -3.87 25.70
C VAL A 325 -34.52 -3.79 25.14
N ILE A 326 -34.73 -4.17 23.88
CA ILE A 326 -36.07 -4.24 23.28
C ILE A 326 -36.96 -5.24 24.02
N ALA A 327 -36.43 -6.41 24.36
CA ALA A 327 -37.19 -7.44 25.07
C ALA A 327 -37.66 -6.93 26.44
N ASP A 328 -36.80 -6.20 27.15
CA ASP A 328 -37.12 -5.57 28.44
C ASP A 328 -38.20 -4.50 28.31
N ILE A 329 -38.08 -3.58 27.34
CA ILE A 329 -39.10 -2.56 27.07
C ILE A 329 -40.44 -3.21 26.74
N THR A 330 -40.42 -4.21 25.85
CA THR A 330 -41.63 -4.94 25.44
C THR A 330 -42.28 -5.64 26.63
N LYS A 331 -41.48 -6.22 27.53
CA LYS A 331 -41.95 -6.86 28.77
C LYS A 331 -42.56 -5.85 29.74
N LEU A 332 -41.96 -4.67 29.90
CA LEU A 332 -42.48 -3.59 30.75
C LEU A 332 -43.84 -3.09 30.24
N ILE A 333 -44.01 -2.94 28.94
CA ILE A 333 -45.26 -2.50 28.33
C ILE A 333 -46.35 -3.59 28.46
N LYS A 334 -46.00 -4.85 28.20
CA LYS A 334 -46.93 -5.98 28.37
C LYS A 334 -47.43 -6.11 29.81
N LYS A 335 -46.61 -5.81 30.83
CA LYS A 335 -47.04 -5.77 32.24
C LYS A 335 -48.16 -4.75 32.49
N GLN A 336 -48.30 -3.73 31.64
CA GLN A 336 -49.35 -2.72 31.71
C GLN A 336 -50.55 -3.02 30.78
N ASN A 337 -50.62 -4.25 30.25
CA ASN A 337 -51.66 -4.73 29.32
C ASN A 337 -51.82 -3.86 28.07
N GLN A 338 -50.73 -3.32 27.53
CA GLN A 338 -50.72 -2.56 26.28
C GLN A 338 -49.78 -3.20 25.26
N ASP A 339 -49.92 -2.79 23.99
CA ASP A 339 -49.03 -3.17 22.90
C ASP A 339 -48.03 -2.05 22.60
N ALA A 340 -46.90 -2.38 21.98
CA ALA A 340 -45.96 -1.36 21.51
C ALA A 340 -45.07 -1.85 20.37
N GLU A 341 -44.52 -0.86 19.68
CA GLU A 341 -43.45 -1.02 18.72
C GLU A 341 -42.25 -0.21 19.20
N VAL A 342 -41.05 -0.78 19.06
CA VAL A 342 -39.82 -0.19 19.57
C VAL A 342 -38.80 -0.15 18.44
N THR A 343 -38.15 1.00 18.27
CA THR A 343 -37.01 1.14 17.36
C THR A 343 -35.80 1.60 18.15
N ILE A 344 -34.63 1.04 17.85
CA ILE A 344 -33.36 1.50 18.42
C ILE A 344 -32.43 1.89 17.29
N TYR A 345 -31.84 3.07 17.43
CA TYR A 345 -30.77 3.56 16.58
C TYR A 345 -29.50 3.74 17.41
N GLU A 346 -28.49 2.90 17.16
CA GLU A 346 -27.14 3.13 17.68
C GLU A 346 -26.28 3.70 16.55
N THR A 347 -25.77 4.91 16.73
CA THR A 347 -24.91 5.59 15.76
C THR A 347 -23.53 5.81 16.35
N ASN A 348 -22.51 5.28 15.68
CA ASN A 348 -21.11 5.58 15.93
C ASN A 348 -20.59 6.42 14.77
N LYS A 349 -20.26 7.69 14.99
CA LYS A 349 -19.78 8.60 13.96
C LYS A 349 -18.41 9.17 14.35
N THR A 350 -17.50 9.19 13.38
CA THR A 350 -16.23 9.93 13.45
C THR A 350 -16.19 10.90 12.28
N SER A 351 -15.81 12.14 12.53
CA SER A 351 -15.63 13.15 11.49
C SER A 351 -14.41 14.02 11.76
N VAL A 352 -13.72 14.35 10.69
CA VAL A 352 -12.60 15.30 10.67
C VAL A 352 -12.96 16.42 9.72
N SER A 353 -12.74 17.66 10.14
CA SER A 353 -12.82 18.83 9.30
C SER A 353 -11.53 19.64 9.43
N GLN A 354 -11.12 20.22 8.32
CA GLN A 354 -9.94 21.06 8.23
C GLN A 354 -10.18 22.21 7.28
N ARG A 355 -9.37 23.25 7.46
CA ARG A 355 -9.39 24.43 6.63
C ARG A 355 -7.98 24.98 6.48
N LEU A 356 -7.60 25.32 5.25
CA LEU A 356 -6.26 25.81 4.89
C LEU A 356 -5.15 24.89 5.44
N SER A 357 -5.33 23.58 5.25
CA SER A 357 -4.42 22.52 5.71
C SER A 357 -4.21 22.49 7.23
N LYS A 358 -5.13 23.07 8.00
CA LYS A 358 -5.16 23.01 9.47
C LYS A 358 -6.43 22.33 9.92
N ILE A 359 -6.30 21.35 10.83
CA ILE A 359 -7.45 20.69 11.45
C ILE A 359 -8.24 21.71 12.26
N GLU A 360 -9.53 21.85 11.95
CA GLU A 360 -10.45 22.70 12.71
C GLU A 360 -11.15 21.88 13.79
N GLN A 361 -11.65 20.69 13.44
CA GLN A 361 -12.42 19.86 14.36
C GLN A 361 -12.24 18.38 14.09
N ILE A 362 -12.03 17.63 15.17
CA ILE A 362 -12.17 16.17 15.21
C ILE A 362 -13.33 15.87 16.17
N SER A 363 -14.32 15.13 15.70
CA SER A 363 -15.48 14.73 16.49
C SER A 363 -15.67 13.23 16.44
N GLN A 364 -15.87 12.64 17.61
CA GLN A 364 -16.31 11.26 17.77
C GLN A 364 -17.57 11.29 18.64
N SER A 365 -18.63 10.68 18.12
CA SER A 365 -19.91 10.61 18.82
C SER A 365 -20.43 9.19 18.79
N LYS A 366 -20.84 8.69 19.95
CA LYS A 366 -21.63 7.48 20.10
C LYS A 366 -22.97 7.85 20.73
N ASN A 367 -24.04 7.65 19.97
CA ASN A 367 -25.40 7.91 20.43
C ASN A 367 -26.24 6.64 20.30
N CYS A 368 -27.01 6.32 21.33
CA CYS A 368 -28.07 5.32 21.27
C CYS A 368 -29.39 6.02 21.54
N THR A 369 -30.38 5.80 20.69
CA THR A 369 -31.72 6.38 20.84
C THR A 369 -32.76 5.28 20.71
N VAL A 370 -33.63 5.21 21.71
CA VAL A 370 -34.76 4.30 21.77
C VAL A 370 -36.02 5.11 21.48
N GLY A 371 -36.74 4.75 20.41
CA GLY A 371 -38.07 5.23 20.12
C GLY A 371 -39.11 4.19 20.52
N ILE A 372 -40.18 4.62 21.18
CA ILE A 372 -41.28 3.74 21.60
C ILE A 372 -42.59 4.33 21.08
N ARG A 373 -43.33 3.51 20.33
CA ARG A 373 -44.73 3.76 19.97
C ARG A 373 -45.60 2.85 20.85
N ALA A 374 -46.25 3.40 21.86
CA ALA A 374 -47.20 2.65 22.67
C ALA A 374 -48.60 2.72 22.05
N ILE A 375 -49.33 1.61 22.13
CA ILE A 375 -50.65 1.44 21.52
C ILE A 375 -51.63 0.98 22.59
N ALA A 376 -52.69 1.77 22.80
CA ALA A 376 -53.78 1.45 23.72
C ALA A 376 -55.07 1.13 22.95
N GLY A 377 -55.75 0.04 23.31
CA GLY A 377 -57.03 -0.34 22.72
C GLY A 377 -57.01 -0.61 21.20
N LYS A 378 -55.83 -0.80 20.60
CA LYS A 378 -55.58 -0.97 19.15
C LYS A 378 -55.86 0.23 18.26
N ASN A 379 -56.40 1.32 18.79
CA ASN A 379 -56.79 2.51 18.03
C ASN A 379 -56.27 3.81 18.66
N LYS A 380 -55.49 3.77 19.73
CA LYS A 380 -54.82 4.96 20.28
C LYS A 380 -53.33 4.73 20.30
N ALA A 381 -52.55 5.72 19.89
CA ALA A 381 -51.10 5.63 19.93
C ALA A 381 -50.44 6.91 20.47
N ALA A 382 -49.31 6.73 21.13
CA ALA A 382 -48.41 7.80 21.51
C ALA A 382 -46.96 7.39 21.20
N TYR A 383 -46.09 8.39 21.08
CA TYR A 383 -44.71 8.25 20.65
C TYR A 383 -43.79 8.96 21.64
N ILE A 384 -42.67 8.34 21.98
CA ILE A 384 -41.62 8.96 22.81
C ILE A 384 -40.24 8.50 22.31
N SER A 385 -39.22 9.33 22.52
CA SER A 385 -37.82 8.94 22.35
C SER A 385 -37.03 9.21 23.62
N THR A 386 -36.07 8.36 23.93
CA THR A 386 -35.08 8.58 25.00
C THR A 386 -33.70 8.11 24.57
N ASN A 387 -32.67 8.75 25.11
CA ASN A 387 -31.28 8.28 25.07
C ASN A 387 -30.79 7.79 26.45
N ASP A 388 -31.63 7.88 27.48
CA ASP A 388 -31.35 7.40 28.83
C ASP A 388 -31.87 5.97 28.99
N LEU A 389 -30.95 5.00 28.88
CA LEU A 389 -31.25 3.58 29.02
C LEU A 389 -31.45 3.13 30.48
N ASN A 390 -31.11 3.97 31.47
CA ASN A 390 -31.24 3.60 32.89
C ASN A 390 -32.66 3.81 33.41
N ASN A 391 -33.41 4.76 32.82
CA ASN A 391 -34.76 5.15 33.26
C ASN A 391 -35.86 4.70 32.28
N LEU A 392 -35.72 3.50 31.72
CA LEU A 392 -36.68 2.96 30.75
C LEU A 392 -38.07 2.69 31.36
N SER A 393 -38.17 2.34 32.65
CA SER A 393 -39.47 2.10 33.30
C SER A 393 -40.38 3.32 33.30
N ASP A 394 -39.78 4.49 33.55
CA ASP A 394 -40.51 5.75 33.68
C ASP A 394 -40.93 6.23 32.30
N THR A 395 -40.02 6.14 31.32
CA THR A 395 -40.30 6.43 29.91
C THR A 395 -41.45 5.56 29.38
N VAL A 396 -41.42 4.25 29.68
CA VAL A 396 -42.49 3.31 29.31
C VAL A 396 -43.82 3.69 29.94
N SER A 397 -43.82 4.03 31.24
CA SER A 397 -45.04 4.40 31.95
C SER A 397 -45.65 5.68 31.40
N GLN A 398 -44.82 6.69 31.10
CA GLN A 398 -45.24 7.94 30.49
C GLN A 398 -45.90 7.72 29.13
N VAL A 399 -45.26 6.98 28.22
CA VAL A 399 -45.82 6.78 26.86
C VAL A 399 -47.09 5.93 26.88
N VAL A 400 -47.22 4.99 27.82
CA VAL A 400 -48.46 4.23 28.02
C VAL A 400 -49.60 5.14 28.51
N GLU A 401 -49.32 6.06 29.45
CA GLU A 401 -50.30 7.03 29.91
C GLU A 401 -50.72 8.01 28.80
N MET A 402 -49.75 8.48 28.01
CA MET A 402 -50.01 9.29 26.82
C MET A 402 -50.90 8.54 25.83
N ALA A 403 -50.63 7.26 25.55
CA ALA A 403 -51.42 6.46 24.61
C ALA A 403 -52.86 6.25 25.10
N LYS A 404 -53.08 6.04 26.41
CA LYS A 404 -54.44 5.90 26.97
C LYS A 404 -55.28 7.18 26.81
N ASN A 405 -54.63 8.33 26.92
CA ASN A 405 -55.25 9.65 26.80
C ASN A 405 -55.31 10.18 25.36
N ALA A 406 -54.69 9.50 24.40
CA ALA A 406 -54.73 9.89 23.00
C ALA A 406 -56.15 9.69 22.40
N PRO A 407 -56.51 10.49 21.38
CA PRO A 407 -57.76 10.29 20.65
C PRO A 407 -57.76 8.94 19.92
N GLU A 408 -58.95 8.38 19.71
CA GLU A 408 -59.11 7.18 18.89
C GLU A 408 -58.87 7.51 17.42
N ASP A 409 -57.98 6.74 16.80
CA ASP A 409 -57.68 6.75 15.38
C ASP A 409 -57.89 5.34 14.79
N PRO A 410 -58.98 5.12 14.03
CA PRO A 410 -59.29 3.83 13.44
C PRO A 410 -58.29 3.42 12.34
N CYS A 411 -57.41 4.32 11.89
CA CYS A 411 -56.47 4.05 10.79
C CYS A 411 -55.15 3.44 11.28
N ILE A 412 -54.93 3.36 12.58
CA ILE A 412 -53.81 2.59 13.15
C ILE A 412 -53.91 1.14 12.68
N ASN A 413 -52.81 0.62 12.15
CA ASN A 413 -52.72 -0.72 11.59
C ASN A 413 -51.35 -1.34 11.88
N PHE A 414 -51.24 -2.66 11.73
CA PHE A 414 -50.04 -3.43 12.08
C PHE A 414 -49.70 -4.43 10.98
N ALA A 415 -48.40 -4.59 10.71
CA ALA A 415 -47.93 -5.59 9.75
C ALA A 415 -48.13 -7.01 10.31
N VAL A 416 -48.63 -7.93 9.48
CA VAL A 416 -48.99 -9.29 9.94
C VAL A 416 -47.84 -10.30 9.86
N ASN A 417 -46.75 -10.06 9.11
CA ASN A 417 -45.44 -10.71 9.26
C ASN A 417 -44.46 -10.32 8.14
N GLY A 418 -43.21 -10.00 8.48
CA GLY A 418 -42.08 -9.87 7.55
C GLY A 418 -40.98 -10.87 7.89
N SER A 419 -41.25 -12.18 7.86
CA SER A 419 -40.34 -13.18 8.45
C SER A 419 -39.14 -13.59 7.57
N ASN A 420 -39.01 -13.05 6.36
CA ASN A 420 -37.87 -13.28 5.47
C ASN A 420 -37.45 -11.97 4.81
N TYR A 421 -36.34 -11.39 5.26
CA TYR A 421 -35.71 -10.23 4.64
C TYR A 421 -34.25 -10.52 4.28
N ILE A 422 -33.77 -9.86 3.23
CA ILE A 422 -32.39 -9.98 2.76
C ILE A 422 -31.44 -9.40 3.82
N SER A 423 -30.30 -10.02 4.08
CA SER A 423 -29.37 -9.48 5.10
C SER A 423 -28.68 -8.20 4.62
N SER A 424 -28.19 -7.37 5.55
CA SER A 424 -27.35 -6.20 5.21
C SER A 424 -26.05 -6.59 4.50
N ALA A 425 -25.54 -7.80 4.76
CA ALA A 425 -24.35 -8.33 4.11
C ALA A 425 -24.62 -8.62 2.63
N ASP A 426 -25.77 -9.24 2.32
CA ASP A 426 -26.18 -9.51 0.94
C ASP A 426 -26.43 -8.22 0.16
N LEU A 427 -26.98 -7.19 0.82
CA LEU A 427 -27.12 -5.85 0.23
C LEU A 427 -25.80 -5.08 0.13
N SER A 428 -24.72 -5.56 0.77
CA SER A 428 -23.41 -4.89 0.81
C SER A 428 -23.48 -3.41 1.28
N ILE A 429 -24.35 -3.13 2.27
CA ILE A 429 -24.58 -1.77 2.81
C ILE A 429 -23.81 -1.47 4.10
N SER A 430 -23.10 -2.48 4.64
CA SER A 430 -22.21 -2.33 5.79
C SER A 430 -20.80 -2.74 5.40
N ASP A 431 -19.92 -1.76 5.32
CA ASP A 431 -18.50 -1.92 5.12
C ASP A 431 -17.85 -2.38 6.43
N ASN A 432 -16.93 -3.33 6.32
CA ASN A 432 -16.17 -3.83 7.45
C ASN A 432 -14.87 -3.05 7.67
N ASN A 433 -14.50 -2.14 6.79
CA ASN A 433 -13.24 -1.40 6.85
C ASN A 433 -13.02 -0.70 8.21
N VAL A 434 -11.79 -0.78 8.69
CA VAL A 434 -11.36 -0.08 9.90
C VAL A 434 -11.01 1.34 9.51
N VAL A 435 -11.84 2.28 9.93
CA VAL A 435 -11.64 3.70 9.65
C VAL A 435 -11.03 4.38 10.87
N THR A 436 -9.84 4.93 10.72
CA THR A 436 -9.17 5.72 11.77
C THR A 436 -9.35 7.22 11.54
N VAL A 437 -9.10 8.01 12.59
CA VAL A 437 -9.07 9.48 12.48
C VAL A 437 -8.00 9.91 11.48
N ASP A 438 -6.84 9.24 11.46
CA ASP A 438 -5.75 9.54 10.52
C ASP A 438 -6.18 9.29 9.07
N ASN A 439 -6.93 8.22 8.78
CA ASN A 439 -7.43 7.98 7.42
C ASN A 439 -8.39 9.09 6.96
N LEU A 440 -9.31 9.52 7.82
CA LEU A 440 -10.24 10.62 7.50
C LEU A 440 -9.49 11.96 7.33
N LYS A 441 -8.44 12.17 8.12
CA LYS A 441 -7.57 13.33 7.99
C LYS A 441 -6.85 13.33 6.64
N GLU A 442 -6.20 12.22 6.26
CA GLU A 442 -5.51 12.08 4.98
C GLU A 442 -6.44 12.36 3.79
N ILE A 443 -7.70 11.89 3.86
CA ILE A 443 -8.72 12.13 2.84
C ILE A 443 -9.10 13.61 2.75
N ALA A 444 -9.40 14.25 3.88
CA ALA A 444 -9.74 15.66 3.90
C ALA A 444 -8.56 16.52 3.40
N GLU A 445 -7.34 16.16 3.80
CA GLU A 445 -6.08 16.80 3.39
C GLU A 445 -5.86 16.70 1.88
N ALA A 446 -5.98 15.51 1.30
CA ALA A 446 -5.82 15.30 -0.13
C ALA A 446 -6.88 16.07 -0.96
N ALA A 447 -8.13 16.11 -0.48
CA ALA A 447 -9.20 16.85 -1.15
C ALA A 447 -8.95 18.37 -1.12
N GLU A 448 -8.62 18.95 0.03
CA GLU A 448 -8.37 20.40 0.13
C GLU A 448 -7.11 20.82 -0.62
N ASN A 449 -6.00 20.10 -0.43
CA ASN A 449 -4.71 20.46 -1.03
C ASN A 449 -4.76 20.38 -2.55
N SER A 450 -5.49 19.41 -3.12
CA SER A 450 -5.65 19.29 -4.58
C SER A 450 -6.50 20.42 -5.17
N ALA A 451 -7.48 20.94 -4.43
CA ALA A 451 -8.25 22.11 -4.82
C ALA A 451 -7.40 23.40 -4.76
N LEU A 452 -6.69 23.60 -3.63
CA LEU A 452 -5.80 24.76 -3.41
C LEU A 452 -4.61 24.82 -4.36
N ALA A 453 -4.21 23.69 -4.96
CA ALA A 453 -3.15 23.65 -5.95
C ALA A 453 -3.49 24.43 -7.24
N HIS A 454 -4.76 24.70 -7.50
CA HIS A 454 -5.19 25.47 -8.67
C HIS A 454 -4.99 26.98 -8.43
N LYS A 455 -4.21 27.66 -9.31
CA LYS A 455 -3.74 29.04 -9.11
C LYS A 455 -4.84 30.10 -8.90
N SER A 456 -6.02 29.87 -9.47
CA SER A 456 -7.17 30.79 -9.35
C SER A 456 -7.92 30.66 -8.01
N ILE A 457 -7.65 29.62 -7.23
CA ILE A 457 -8.21 29.42 -5.90
C ILE A 457 -7.41 30.25 -4.91
N THR A 458 -8.11 31.11 -4.19
CA THR A 458 -7.51 32.11 -3.29
C THR A 458 -7.81 31.82 -1.82
N ASN A 459 -8.85 31.04 -1.54
CA ASN A 459 -9.24 30.67 -0.18
C ASN A 459 -9.94 29.31 -0.16
N SER A 460 -10.15 28.78 1.04
CA SER A 460 -10.90 27.54 1.29
C SER A 460 -11.96 27.76 2.36
N GLU A 461 -13.13 27.14 2.18
CA GLU A 461 -14.15 26.98 3.24
C GLU A 461 -13.94 25.68 4.02
N GLY A 462 -13.02 24.84 3.58
CA GLY A 462 -12.58 23.63 4.27
C GLY A 462 -12.93 22.35 3.52
N ALA A 463 -12.36 21.26 4.01
CA ALA A 463 -12.70 19.91 3.63
C ALA A 463 -13.09 19.10 4.87
N SER A 464 -14.01 18.16 4.70
CA SER A 464 -14.38 17.25 5.76
C SER A 464 -14.57 15.83 5.25
N SER A 465 -14.14 14.88 6.07
CA SER A 465 -14.33 13.45 5.84
C SER A 465 -14.96 12.84 7.08
N SER A 466 -15.95 11.97 6.88
CA SER A 466 -16.65 11.32 7.98
C SER A 466 -17.04 9.90 7.66
N TYR A 467 -17.11 9.10 8.72
CA TYR A 467 -17.60 7.74 8.72
C TYR A 467 -18.65 7.58 9.83
N ALA A 468 -19.78 6.98 9.49
CA ALA A 468 -20.82 6.61 10.43
C ALA A 468 -21.20 5.14 10.26
N LEU A 469 -21.34 4.43 11.37
CA LEU A 469 -21.97 3.11 11.43
C LEU A 469 -23.26 3.22 12.24
N VAL A 470 -24.38 2.89 11.61
CA VAL A 470 -25.71 2.92 12.21
C VAL A 470 -26.23 1.50 12.33
N ASN A 471 -26.52 1.06 13.56
CA ASN A 471 -27.24 -0.16 13.85
C ASN A 471 -28.71 0.19 14.10
N THR A 472 -29.60 -0.45 13.34
CA THR A 472 -31.05 -0.29 13.49
C THR A 472 -31.63 -1.60 13.98
N VAL A 473 -32.46 -1.55 15.01
CA VAL A 473 -33.26 -2.68 15.49
C VAL A 473 -34.71 -2.24 15.59
N LEU A 474 -35.62 -3.05 15.06
CA LEU A 474 -37.06 -2.79 15.07
C LEU A 474 -37.77 -3.99 15.69
N SER A 475 -38.70 -3.71 16.60
CA SER A 475 -39.66 -4.67 17.14
C SER A 475 -41.08 -4.16 16.95
N THR A 476 -41.97 -5.03 16.52
CA THR A 476 -43.36 -4.70 16.21
C THR A 476 -44.34 -5.51 17.06
N VAL A 477 -45.60 -5.08 17.10
CA VAL A 477 -46.66 -5.74 17.88
C VAL A 477 -46.90 -7.19 17.43
N SER A 478 -46.72 -7.50 16.15
CA SER A 478 -46.90 -8.86 15.60
C SER A 478 -45.78 -9.82 15.99
N GLY A 479 -44.75 -9.35 16.69
CA GLY A 479 -43.61 -10.15 17.13
C GLY A 479 -42.45 -10.18 16.13
N PHE A 480 -42.52 -9.45 15.02
CA PHE A 480 -41.36 -9.27 14.15
C PHE A 480 -40.27 -8.48 14.89
N ILE A 481 -39.06 -9.04 14.89
CA ILE A 481 -37.83 -8.40 15.34
C ILE A 481 -36.83 -8.45 14.19
N GLY A 482 -36.46 -7.27 13.68
CA GLY A 482 -35.51 -7.12 12.58
C GLY A 482 -34.32 -6.28 13.00
N SER A 483 -33.14 -6.58 12.49
CA SER A 483 -31.95 -5.75 12.70
C SER A 483 -31.07 -5.67 11.46
N PHE A 484 -30.39 -4.55 11.29
CA PHE A 484 -29.36 -4.39 10.28
C PHE A 484 -28.39 -3.26 10.64
N SER A 485 -27.18 -3.36 10.07
CA SER A 485 -26.16 -2.31 10.16
C SER A 485 -25.98 -1.66 8.79
N LYS A 486 -25.71 -0.35 8.80
CA LYS A 486 -25.37 0.42 7.61
C LYS A 486 -24.18 1.33 7.89
N SER A 487 -23.17 1.29 7.03
CA SER A 487 -22.07 2.24 7.03
C SER A 487 -22.37 3.41 6.10
N THR A 488 -21.79 4.57 6.38
CA THR A 488 -21.87 5.73 5.52
C THR A 488 -20.57 6.49 5.60
N PHE A 489 -19.95 6.68 4.45
CA PHE A 489 -18.82 7.56 4.26
C PHE A 489 -19.32 8.82 3.56
N ALA A 490 -18.89 9.98 4.04
CA ALA A 490 -19.22 11.26 3.44
C ALA A 490 -17.98 12.16 3.42
N ASN A 491 -17.58 12.55 2.21
CA ASN A 491 -16.43 13.40 1.94
C ASN A 491 -16.90 14.63 1.17
N GLN A 492 -16.38 15.79 1.53
CA GLN A 492 -16.68 17.05 0.84
C GLN A 492 -15.51 18.03 0.93
N VAL A 493 -15.46 18.95 -0.01
CA VAL A 493 -14.52 20.08 -0.05
C VAL A 493 -15.19 21.27 -0.70
N SER A 494 -14.96 22.46 -0.14
CA SER A 494 -15.46 23.73 -0.66
C SER A 494 -14.32 24.76 -0.70
N VAL A 495 -14.15 25.42 -1.85
CA VAL A 495 -13.07 26.39 -2.10
C VAL A 495 -13.58 27.63 -2.79
N VAL A 496 -12.79 28.71 -2.68
CA VAL A 496 -13.13 30.03 -3.22
C VAL A 496 -12.15 30.42 -4.32
N ALA A 497 -12.68 30.73 -5.50
CA ALA A 497 -11.93 31.34 -6.60
C ALA A 497 -12.15 32.86 -6.64
N GLY A 498 -11.15 33.61 -7.09
CA GLY A 498 -11.24 35.06 -7.30
C GLY A 498 -10.82 35.93 -6.11
N ARG A 499 -10.85 37.26 -6.27
CA ARG A 499 -10.44 38.24 -5.25
C ARG A 499 -11.48 39.35 -5.15
N GLU A 500 -11.55 39.99 -3.98
CA GLU A 500 -12.40 41.15 -3.72
C GLU A 500 -13.88 40.89 -4.06
N SER A 501 -14.46 41.63 -5.02
CA SER A 501 -15.89 41.56 -5.37
C SER A 501 -16.26 40.39 -6.28
N GLU A 502 -15.29 39.64 -6.82
CA GLU A 502 -15.54 38.51 -7.74
C GLU A 502 -15.19 37.16 -7.11
N MET A 503 -15.64 36.91 -5.87
CA MET A 503 -15.45 35.62 -5.21
C MET A 503 -16.54 34.62 -5.61
N LYS A 504 -16.14 33.41 -6.02
CA LYS A 504 -17.04 32.32 -6.36
C LYS A 504 -16.68 31.07 -5.60
N VAL A 505 -17.69 30.41 -5.04
CA VAL A 505 -17.54 29.19 -4.25
C VAL A 505 -17.82 27.99 -5.13
N GLY A 506 -16.91 27.03 -5.13
CA GLY A 506 -17.11 25.74 -5.79
C GLY A 506 -16.90 24.62 -4.79
N TYR A 507 -17.77 23.63 -4.84
CA TYR A 507 -17.71 22.49 -3.95
C TYR A 507 -17.92 21.18 -4.70
N ASP A 508 -17.32 20.12 -4.16
CA ASP A 508 -17.62 18.76 -4.55
C ASP A 508 -17.76 17.88 -3.31
N TYR A 509 -18.55 16.82 -3.47
CA TYR A 509 -18.78 15.85 -2.41
C TYR A 509 -19.04 14.47 -2.99
N ASP A 510 -18.93 13.48 -2.12
CA ASP A 510 -19.35 12.13 -2.41
C ASP A 510 -19.82 11.40 -1.15
N ILE A 511 -20.78 10.49 -1.34
CA ILE A 511 -21.40 9.72 -0.28
C ILE A 511 -21.58 8.28 -0.74
N ALA A 512 -21.13 7.33 0.08
CA ALA A 512 -21.24 5.92 -0.22
C ALA A 512 -21.38 5.05 1.04
N CYS A 513 -21.96 3.85 0.87
CA CYS A 513 -21.98 2.86 1.94
C CYS A 513 -20.62 2.18 2.12
N ASN A 514 -19.84 2.00 1.05
CA ASN A 514 -18.52 1.38 1.11
C ASN A 514 -17.42 2.38 0.76
N PHE A 515 -16.27 2.22 1.40
CA PHE A 515 -15.11 3.08 1.20
C PHE A 515 -14.62 3.05 -0.25
N SER A 516 -14.65 1.88 -0.89
CA SER A 516 -14.14 1.69 -2.26
C SER A 516 -15.02 2.31 -3.35
N ASP A 517 -16.24 2.74 -3.02
CA ASP A 517 -17.12 3.44 -3.97
C ASP A 517 -16.88 4.95 -3.99
N LEU A 518 -16.12 5.49 -3.03
CA LEU A 518 -15.87 6.91 -2.95
C LEU A 518 -14.95 7.36 -4.08
N LYS A 519 -15.26 8.52 -4.65
CA LYS A 519 -14.34 9.28 -5.50
C LYS A 519 -13.00 9.47 -4.80
N LEU A 520 -11.93 9.44 -5.59
CA LEU A 520 -10.61 9.82 -5.12
C LEU A 520 -10.63 11.27 -4.60
N PRO A 521 -10.08 11.54 -3.41
CA PRO A 521 -10.09 12.87 -2.81
C PRO A 521 -9.47 13.93 -3.74
N GLU A 522 -8.43 13.58 -4.48
CA GLU A 522 -7.75 14.49 -5.41
C GLU A 522 -8.61 14.87 -6.62
N LEU A 523 -9.48 13.96 -7.07
CA LEU A 523 -10.43 14.28 -8.14
C LEU A 523 -11.54 15.18 -7.61
N MET A 524 -12.01 14.92 -6.38
CA MET A 524 -13.01 15.75 -5.71
C MET A 524 -12.51 17.20 -5.54
N GLY A 525 -11.27 17.38 -5.07
CA GLY A 525 -10.69 18.72 -4.93
C GLY A 525 -10.49 19.44 -6.26
N LYS A 526 -10.05 18.73 -7.30
CA LYS A 526 -9.95 19.29 -8.66
C LYS A 526 -11.30 19.71 -9.22
N GLU A 527 -12.35 18.91 -9.03
CA GLU A 527 -13.70 19.26 -9.47
C GLU A 527 -14.26 20.45 -8.69
N ALA A 528 -14.05 20.52 -7.37
CA ALA A 528 -14.44 21.69 -6.57
C ALA A 528 -13.76 22.98 -7.05
N ALA A 529 -12.44 22.92 -7.31
CA ALA A 529 -11.70 24.05 -7.85
C ALA A 529 -12.18 24.44 -9.25
N LYS A 530 -12.40 23.48 -10.14
CA LYS A 530 -12.96 23.71 -11.47
C LYS A 530 -14.31 24.41 -11.40
N ARG A 531 -15.23 23.90 -10.57
CA ARG A 531 -16.57 24.51 -10.38
C ARG A 531 -16.48 25.94 -9.86
N ALA A 532 -15.55 26.24 -8.96
CA ALA A 532 -15.33 27.60 -8.46
C ALA A 532 -14.84 28.53 -9.58
N VAL A 533 -13.88 28.06 -10.38
CA VAL A 533 -13.24 28.84 -11.46
C VAL A 533 -14.18 29.07 -12.64
N ASP A 534 -14.94 28.05 -13.04
CA ASP A 534 -15.87 28.13 -14.17
C ASP A 534 -16.99 29.16 -13.92
N GLN A 535 -17.25 29.55 -12.66
CA GLN A 535 -18.24 30.58 -12.30
C GLN A 535 -17.70 32.03 -12.30
N LEU A 536 -16.40 32.24 -12.48
CA LEU A 536 -15.78 33.57 -12.52
C LEU A 536 -16.30 34.39 -13.70
N ASN A 537 -16.34 35.71 -13.55
CA ASN A 537 -16.89 36.64 -14.55
C ASN A 537 -18.34 36.31 -14.97
N SER A 538 -19.14 35.76 -14.04
CA SER A 538 -20.54 35.44 -14.32
C SER A 538 -21.36 36.68 -14.61
N ARG A 539 -22.31 36.51 -15.52
CA ARG A 539 -23.18 37.59 -16.01
C ARG A 539 -24.59 37.36 -15.51
N THR A 540 -25.39 38.41 -15.51
CA THR A 540 -26.85 38.25 -15.50
C THR A 540 -27.33 38.05 -16.94
N ILE A 541 -28.61 37.77 -17.15
CA ILE A 541 -29.23 37.63 -18.48
C ILE A 541 -30.55 38.38 -18.54
N LYS A 542 -31.05 38.62 -19.75
CA LYS A 542 -32.38 39.21 -19.94
C LYS A 542 -33.46 38.25 -19.46
N THR A 543 -34.52 38.82 -18.89
CA THR A 543 -35.70 38.05 -18.53
C THR A 543 -36.36 37.48 -19.78
N GLY A 544 -36.69 36.20 -19.77
CA GLY A 544 -37.25 35.52 -20.93
C GLY A 544 -37.73 34.11 -20.64
N LYS A 545 -38.13 33.41 -21.70
CA LYS A 545 -38.50 32.00 -21.66
C LYS A 545 -37.41 31.18 -22.32
N PHE A 546 -36.87 30.21 -21.60
CA PHE A 546 -35.76 29.41 -22.06
C PHE A 546 -35.98 27.92 -21.75
N PRO A 547 -35.49 27.01 -22.60
CA PRO A 547 -35.21 25.64 -22.18
C PRO A 547 -34.20 25.64 -21.03
N VAL A 548 -34.47 24.82 -20.02
CA VAL A 548 -33.61 24.71 -18.83
C VAL A 548 -33.14 23.27 -18.67
N ILE A 549 -31.83 23.08 -18.64
CA ILE A 549 -31.17 21.80 -18.41
C ILE A 549 -30.61 21.81 -17.00
N PHE A 550 -31.08 20.93 -16.15
CA PHE A 550 -30.60 20.73 -14.78
C PHE A 550 -29.50 19.68 -14.78
N GLU A 551 -28.31 20.07 -14.32
CA GLU A 551 -27.26 19.11 -13.96
C GLU A 551 -27.81 18.06 -12.99
N LYS A 552 -27.33 16.82 -13.10
CA LYS A 552 -27.60 15.69 -12.18
C LYS A 552 -27.81 16.08 -10.72
N ARG A 553 -26.98 16.97 -10.14
CA ARG A 553 -27.11 17.39 -8.74
C ARG A 553 -28.34 18.25 -8.50
N ALA A 554 -28.59 19.22 -9.36
CA ALA A 554 -29.78 20.07 -9.30
C ALA A 554 -31.06 19.29 -9.62
N ALA A 555 -30.98 18.36 -10.58
CA ALA A 555 -32.07 17.48 -11.01
C ALA A 555 -32.65 16.63 -9.87
N LYS A 556 -31.82 16.21 -8.88
CA LYS A 556 -32.29 15.51 -7.67
C LYS A 556 -33.38 16.28 -6.91
N GLY A 557 -33.32 17.61 -6.94
CA GLY A 557 -34.33 18.47 -6.32
C GLY A 557 -35.73 18.23 -6.89
N LEU A 558 -35.85 18.07 -8.21
CA LEU A 558 -37.13 17.78 -8.87
C LEU A 558 -37.68 16.41 -8.46
N ILE A 559 -36.81 15.40 -8.33
CA ILE A 559 -37.22 14.05 -7.90
C ILE A 559 -37.69 14.05 -6.45
N LYS A 560 -37.01 14.83 -5.59
CA LYS A 560 -37.44 15.03 -4.20
C LYS A 560 -38.81 15.72 -4.12
N SER A 561 -39.06 16.72 -4.98
CA SER A 561 -40.37 17.37 -5.08
C SER A 561 -41.45 16.42 -5.56
N PHE A 562 -41.16 15.58 -6.57
CA PHE A 562 -42.06 14.51 -7.02
C PHE A 562 -42.39 13.53 -5.89
N ALA A 563 -41.37 13.01 -5.19
CA ALA A 563 -41.56 12.09 -4.06
C ALA A 563 -42.43 12.68 -2.95
N SER A 564 -42.28 13.98 -2.68
CA SER A 564 -43.10 14.70 -1.71
C SER A 564 -44.55 14.85 -2.19
N ALA A 565 -44.76 15.10 -3.48
CA ALA A 565 -46.09 15.22 -4.07
C ALA A 565 -46.87 13.90 -4.10
N ILE A 566 -46.19 12.75 -4.22
CA ILE A 566 -46.83 11.42 -4.19
C ILE A 566 -46.79 10.75 -2.81
N ASN A 567 -46.35 11.48 -1.78
CA ASN A 567 -46.27 10.97 -0.42
C ASN A 567 -47.67 10.78 0.19
N GLY A 568 -47.95 9.62 0.77
CA GLY A 568 -49.25 9.30 1.36
C GLY A 568 -49.76 10.35 2.35
N SER A 569 -48.88 10.90 3.19
CA SER A 569 -49.22 11.98 4.13
C SER A 569 -49.68 13.26 3.43
N SER A 570 -49.05 13.62 2.30
CA SER A 570 -49.44 14.78 1.49
C SER A 570 -50.75 14.56 0.75
N ILE A 571 -51.04 13.34 0.29
CA ILE A 571 -52.31 12.99 -0.36
C ILE A 571 -53.47 13.08 0.64
N ILE A 572 -53.32 12.51 1.84
CA ILE A 572 -54.38 12.46 2.86
C ILE A 572 -54.69 13.85 3.43
N SER A 573 -53.66 14.69 3.58
CA SER A 573 -53.81 16.07 4.06
C SER A 573 -54.28 17.05 2.98
N ASN A 574 -54.53 16.58 1.75
CA ASN A 574 -54.92 17.42 0.61
C ASN A 574 -53.89 18.52 0.26
N SER A 575 -52.62 18.25 0.51
CA SER A 575 -51.51 19.21 0.34
C SER A 575 -50.66 18.93 -0.90
N SER A 576 -51.18 18.16 -1.86
CA SER A 576 -50.50 17.77 -3.10
C SER A 576 -51.28 18.14 -4.36
N PHE A 577 -50.58 18.75 -5.32
CA PHE A 577 -51.08 19.07 -6.65
C PHE A 577 -51.33 17.83 -7.53
N LEU A 578 -50.74 16.68 -7.18
CA LEU A 578 -50.92 15.39 -7.86
C LEU A 578 -52.09 14.58 -7.30
N ARG A 579 -52.80 15.09 -6.30
CA ARG A 579 -54.02 14.45 -5.79
C ARG A 579 -54.98 14.16 -6.95
N GLY A 580 -55.46 12.93 -7.03
CA GLY A 580 -56.36 12.46 -8.10
C GLY A 580 -55.67 12.13 -9.42
N SER A 581 -54.34 12.19 -9.50
CA SER A 581 -53.57 11.86 -10.71
C SER A 581 -53.12 10.39 -10.77
N LEU A 582 -53.65 9.53 -9.89
CA LEU A 582 -53.36 8.09 -9.94
C LEU A 582 -53.86 7.51 -11.27
N ASN A 583 -53.03 6.72 -11.93
CA ASN A 583 -53.26 6.20 -13.28
C ASN A 583 -53.38 7.25 -14.39
N ALA A 584 -53.06 8.52 -14.10
CA ALA A 584 -52.98 9.56 -15.11
C ALA A 584 -51.56 9.66 -15.69
N GLN A 585 -51.47 10.09 -16.95
CA GLN A 585 -50.21 10.42 -17.58
C GLN A 585 -49.74 11.80 -17.08
N ILE A 586 -48.65 11.82 -16.31
CA ILE A 586 -48.10 13.03 -15.68
C ILE A 586 -46.68 13.36 -16.17
N PHE A 587 -46.03 12.42 -16.85
CA PHE A 587 -44.80 12.63 -17.61
C PHE A 587 -45.00 12.17 -19.06
N ASN A 588 -44.01 12.41 -19.93
CA ASN A 588 -43.99 11.74 -21.23
C ASN A 588 -43.78 10.22 -21.08
N ASP A 589 -44.09 9.50 -22.16
CA ASP A 589 -44.11 8.04 -22.22
C ASP A 589 -42.74 7.36 -22.08
N ARG A 590 -41.65 8.13 -22.05
CA ARG A 590 -40.28 7.64 -21.88
C ARG A 590 -39.79 7.69 -20.44
N ILE A 591 -40.53 8.35 -19.54
CA ILE A 591 -40.12 8.47 -18.14
C ILE A 591 -40.62 7.27 -17.32
N ASN A 592 -39.67 6.62 -16.65
CA ASN A 592 -39.92 5.67 -15.58
C ASN A 592 -39.27 6.15 -14.29
N ILE A 593 -39.98 6.04 -13.17
CA ILE A 593 -39.48 6.41 -11.84
C ILE A 593 -39.62 5.22 -10.91
N ILE A 594 -38.49 4.82 -10.33
CA ILE A 594 -38.33 3.59 -9.57
C ILE A 594 -37.79 3.92 -8.18
N ASP A 595 -38.34 3.28 -7.16
CA ASP A 595 -37.76 3.24 -5.81
C ASP A 595 -37.29 1.81 -5.53
N ASP A 596 -35.97 1.65 -5.32
CA ASP A 596 -35.37 0.34 -5.11
C ASP A 596 -34.67 0.23 -3.74
N PRO A 597 -35.38 -0.21 -2.68
CA PRO A 597 -34.79 -0.38 -1.35
C PRO A 597 -33.78 -1.53 -1.29
N LEU A 598 -33.73 -2.39 -2.31
CA LEU A 598 -32.85 -3.55 -2.40
C LEU A 598 -31.63 -3.29 -3.30
N LEU A 599 -31.42 -2.05 -3.75
CA LEU A 599 -30.26 -1.67 -4.57
C LEU A 599 -28.96 -2.02 -3.81
N PRO A 600 -28.10 -2.91 -4.33
CA PRO A 600 -26.85 -3.23 -3.68
C PRO A 600 -25.99 -1.99 -3.47
N ARG A 601 -25.40 -1.84 -2.28
CA ARG A 601 -24.56 -0.69 -1.88
C ARG A 601 -25.26 0.67 -1.93
N GLY A 602 -26.58 0.71 -2.16
CA GLY A 602 -27.36 1.95 -2.19
C GLY A 602 -27.44 2.63 -0.82
N ILE A 603 -27.39 3.97 -0.81
CA ILE A 603 -27.29 4.71 0.45
C ILE A 603 -28.56 4.66 1.28
N ALA A 604 -29.73 4.50 0.64
CA ALA A 604 -31.02 4.41 1.29
C ALA A 604 -31.58 2.98 1.26
N SER A 605 -30.74 2.01 0.87
CA SER A 605 -31.11 0.60 0.85
C SER A 605 -31.37 0.09 2.26
N ARG A 606 -32.36 -0.80 2.36
CA ARG A 606 -32.82 -1.36 3.62
C ARG A 606 -33.48 -2.71 3.37
N PRO A 607 -33.36 -3.66 4.30
CA PRO A 607 -33.92 -4.99 4.13
C PRO A 607 -35.43 -5.06 4.39
N PHE A 608 -35.93 -4.21 5.28
CA PHE A 608 -37.34 -4.07 5.64
C PHE A 608 -37.65 -2.59 5.92
N ASP A 609 -38.91 -2.21 5.84
CA ASP A 609 -39.36 -0.84 6.07
C ASP A 609 -39.58 -0.54 7.57
N GLY A 610 -40.02 0.67 7.90
CA GLY A 610 -40.26 1.11 9.27
C GLY A 610 -41.37 0.35 10.00
N GLU A 611 -42.15 -0.49 9.33
CA GLU A 611 -43.25 -1.28 9.92
C GLU A 611 -42.94 -2.78 9.92
N GLY A 612 -41.73 -3.17 9.53
CA GLY A 612 -41.30 -4.58 9.47
C GLY A 612 -41.80 -5.30 8.22
N ILE A 613 -42.21 -4.57 7.17
CA ILE A 613 -42.58 -5.14 5.88
C ILE A 613 -41.31 -5.35 5.07
N THR A 614 -41.14 -6.54 4.50
CA THR A 614 -39.99 -6.85 3.63
C THR A 614 -39.93 -5.87 2.46
N SER A 615 -38.75 -5.31 2.24
CA SER A 615 -38.52 -4.32 1.20
C SER A 615 -38.74 -4.91 -0.20
N LYS A 616 -39.34 -4.12 -1.10
CA LYS A 616 -39.58 -4.48 -2.50
C LYS A 616 -39.31 -3.30 -3.41
N LYS A 617 -38.84 -3.58 -4.63
CA LYS A 617 -38.73 -2.59 -5.70
C LYS A 617 -40.12 -2.10 -6.10
N ASN A 618 -40.33 -0.79 -6.10
CA ASN A 618 -41.58 -0.16 -6.52
C ASN A 618 -41.36 0.67 -7.79
N ILE A 619 -42.29 0.56 -8.74
CA ILE A 619 -42.33 1.42 -9.93
C ILE A 619 -43.45 2.43 -9.69
N PHE A 620 -43.09 3.69 -9.43
CA PHE A 620 -44.05 4.76 -9.18
C PHE A 620 -44.54 5.42 -10.46
N VAL A 621 -43.69 5.50 -11.48
CA VAL A 621 -44.08 5.97 -12.82
C VAL A 621 -43.62 4.93 -13.83
N LYS A 622 -44.53 4.52 -14.71
CA LYS A 622 -44.24 3.61 -15.82
C LYS A 622 -44.79 4.20 -17.11
N ASN A 623 -43.93 4.38 -18.11
CA ASN A 623 -44.25 5.03 -19.38
C ASN A 623 -45.02 6.34 -19.16
N GLY A 624 -44.55 7.17 -18.24
CA GLY A 624 -45.15 8.46 -17.88
C GLY A 624 -46.43 8.42 -17.04
N ILE A 625 -46.98 7.24 -16.76
CA ILE A 625 -48.22 7.07 -15.98
C ILE A 625 -47.90 6.80 -14.52
N LEU A 626 -48.52 7.57 -13.61
CA LEU A 626 -48.39 7.39 -12.17
C LEU A 626 -49.11 6.12 -11.70
N GLN A 627 -48.37 5.17 -11.13
CA GLN A 627 -48.86 3.84 -10.77
C GLN A 627 -49.33 3.73 -9.31
N ASN A 628 -48.66 4.43 -8.38
CA ASN A 628 -48.95 4.32 -6.95
C ASN A 628 -48.48 5.55 -6.16
N TRP A 629 -48.91 5.65 -4.91
CA TRP A 629 -48.43 6.59 -3.91
C TRP A 629 -47.33 5.95 -3.06
N ILE A 630 -46.48 6.75 -2.40
CA ILE A 630 -45.56 6.25 -1.38
C ILE A 630 -46.36 6.05 -0.09
N LEU A 631 -46.62 4.79 0.29
CA LEU A 631 -47.54 4.43 1.36
C LEU A 631 -46.87 3.62 2.47
N ASP A 632 -47.24 3.98 3.70
CA ASP A 632 -47.14 3.15 4.91
C ASP A 632 -48.51 2.51 5.19
N LEU A 633 -48.64 1.69 6.23
CA LEU A 633 -49.92 1.04 6.56
C LEU A 633 -51.02 2.05 6.93
N TYR A 634 -50.65 3.15 7.60
CA TYR A 634 -51.60 4.18 8.02
C TYR A 634 -52.22 4.88 6.81
N SER A 635 -51.37 5.37 5.92
CA SER A 635 -51.78 6.09 4.73
C SER A 635 -52.47 5.20 3.71
N ALA A 636 -52.01 3.94 3.56
CA ALA A 636 -52.69 2.93 2.77
C ALA A 636 -54.13 2.72 3.26
N ARG A 637 -54.33 2.56 4.58
CA ARG A 637 -55.66 2.39 5.18
C ARG A 637 -56.56 3.61 5.02
N LYS A 638 -56.02 4.82 5.14
CA LYS A 638 -56.77 6.07 4.90
C LYS A 638 -57.22 6.25 3.45
N LEU A 639 -56.49 5.66 2.51
CA LEU A 639 -56.73 5.75 1.06
C LEU A 639 -57.36 4.49 0.48
N ASP A 640 -57.86 3.59 1.32
CA ASP A 640 -58.43 2.29 0.94
C ASP A 640 -57.56 1.54 -0.09
N SER A 641 -56.24 1.56 0.14
CA SER A 641 -55.20 1.02 -0.74
C SER A 641 -54.29 0.04 0.00
N GLU A 642 -53.42 -0.67 -0.71
CA GLU A 642 -52.36 -1.49 -0.13
C GLU A 642 -51.07 -0.68 0.09
N THR A 643 -50.30 -1.05 1.12
CA THR A 643 -49.00 -0.43 1.40
C THR A 643 -47.96 -0.75 0.33
N THR A 644 -47.09 0.22 0.04
CA THR A 644 -45.94 0.02 -0.85
C THR A 644 -44.71 -0.48 -0.11
N GLY A 645 -44.80 -0.69 1.21
CA GLY A 645 -43.64 -1.04 2.04
C GLY A 645 -42.64 0.11 2.13
N SER A 646 -43.17 1.34 2.21
CA SER A 646 -42.36 2.57 2.17
C SER A 646 -42.28 3.27 3.52
N ALA A 647 -42.64 2.61 4.62
CA ALA A 647 -42.58 3.25 5.93
C ALA A 647 -41.13 3.53 6.37
N THR A 648 -40.91 4.60 7.12
CA THR A 648 -39.69 4.90 7.88
C THR A 648 -40.06 5.23 9.31
N ARG A 649 -39.10 5.07 10.23
CA ARG A 649 -39.26 5.50 11.62
C ARG A 649 -38.45 6.76 11.88
N ALA A 650 -39.07 7.74 12.52
CA ALA A 650 -38.35 8.80 13.20
C ALA A 650 -37.73 8.27 14.50
N SER A 651 -36.86 9.06 15.13
CA SER A 651 -36.18 8.69 16.39
C SER A 651 -37.13 8.39 17.55
N ASN A 652 -38.35 8.92 17.53
CA ASN A 652 -39.42 8.67 18.51
C ASN A 652 -40.35 7.50 18.12
N ALA A 653 -39.98 6.70 17.12
CA ALA A 653 -40.80 5.64 16.53
C ALA A 653 -42.07 6.08 15.79
N ALA A 654 -42.23 7.38 15.49
CA ALA A 654 -43.29 7.83 14.58
C ALA A 654 -43.09 7.21 13.18
N VAL A 655 -44.19 6.76 12.57
CA VAL A 655 -44.20 6.14 11.24
C VAL A 655 -44.49 7.21 10.21
N ILE A 656 -43.65 7.29 9.18
CA ILE A 656 -43.82 8.24 8.07
C ILE A 656 -43.48 7.51 6.76
N PRO A 657 -44.31 7.62 5.71
CA PRO A 657 -43.95 7.08 4.41
C PRO A 657 -42.80 7.89 3.81
N ALA A 658 -41.78 7.22 3.29
CA ALA A 658 -40.67 7.85 2.61
C ALA A 658 -40.05 6.90 1.58
N ALA A 659 -39.53 7.48 0.49
CA ALA A 659 -38.80 6.74 -0.52
C ALA A 659 -37.46 6.20 0.02
N SER A 660 -36.94 5.17 -0.63
CA SER A 660 -35.58 4.66 -0.43
C SER A 660 -34.66 5.19 -1.53
N ASN A 661 -34.07 4.35 -2.39
CA ASN A 661 -33.29 4.78 -3.54
C ASN A 661 -34.22 5.11 -4.72
N LEU A 662 -34.78 6.33 -4.73
CA LEU A 662 -35.68 6.80 -5.79
C LEU A 662 -34.90 7.45 -6.93
N TYR A 663 -35.15 7.01 -8.17
CA TYR A 663 -34.48 7.55 -9.35
C TYR A 663 -35.35 7.54 -10.61
N ILE A 664 -35.03 8.43 -11.55
CA ILE A 664 -35.46 8.33 -12.94
C ILE A 664 -34.48 7.40 -13.68
N GLU A 665 -35.00 6.47 -14.47
CA GLU A 665 -34.16 5.65 -15.37
C GLU A 665 -33.48 6.51 -16.46
N ASN A 666 -32.37 6.01 -17.01
CA ASN A 666 -31.70 6.68 -18.11
C ASN A 666 -32.61 6.86 -19.33
N GLY A 667 -32.44 7.99 -20.01
CA GLY A 667 -32.96 8.19 -21.36
C GLY A 667 -32.08 7.52 -22.41
N ASN A 668 -32.35 7.88 -23.67
CA ASN A 668 -31.65 7.35 -24.85
C ASN A 668 -30.79 8.41 -25.56
N VAL A 669 -30.59 9.57 -24.93
CA VAL A 669 -29.89 10.72 -25.51
C VAL A 669 -28.74 11.07 -24.58
N SER A 670 -27.56 11.32 -25.14
CA SER A 670 -26.39 11.76 -24.38
C SER A 670 -26.53 13.18 -23.83
N PHE A 671 -25.72 13.51 -22.82
CA PHE A 671 -25.63 14.89 -22.33
C PHE A 671 -25.27 15.88 -23.46
N GLU A 672 -24.32 15.51 -24.30
CA GLU A 672 -23.84 16.34 -25.41
C GLU A 672 -24.93 16.57 -26.46
N GLU A 673 -25.67 15.53 -26.85
CA GLU A 673 -26.79 15.66 -27.79
C GLU A 673 -27.90 16.54 -27.20
N LEU A 674 -28.21 16.37 -25.92
CA LEU A 674 -29.24 17.13 -25.22
C LEU A 674 -28.90 18.63 -25.14
N ILE A 675 -27.61 18.98 -25.02
CA ILE A 675 -27.10 20.36 -25.12
C ILE A 675 -27.14 20.85 -26.59
N GLN A 676 -26.72 20.02 -27.56
CA GLN A 676 -26.64 20.41 -28.97
C GLN A 676 -27.99 20.82 -29.59
N GLU A 677 -29.09 20.22 -29.13
CA GLU A 677 -30.45 20.58 -29.55
C GLU A 677 -30.89 21.99 -29.13
N VAL A 678 -30.22 22.58 -28.14
CA VAL A 678 -30.62 23.86 -27.54
C VAL A 678 -29.92 25.02 -28.25
N LYS A 679 -30.70 25.82 -28.99
CA LYS A 679 -30.21 27.05 -29.64
C LYS A 679 -29.85 28.14 -28.64
N GLU A 680 -30.76 28.43 -27.72
CA GLU A 680 -30.55 29.35 -26.59
C GLU A 680 -31.21 28.71 -25.38
N GLY A 681 -30.51 28.65 -24.26
CA GLY A 681 -31.03 28.03 -23.06
C GLY A 681 -30.11 28.15 -21.86
N ILE A 682 -30.47 27.46 -20.78
CA ILE A 682 -29.76 27.57 -19.51
C ILE A 682 -29.38 26.20 -19.00
N TYR A 683 -28.11 26.03 -18.66
CA TYR A 683 -27.60 24.89 -17.91
C TYR A 683 -27.48 25.25 -16.43
N VAL A 684 -28.36 24.72 -15.59
CA VAL A 684 -28.40 24.98 -14.14
C VAL A 684 -27.55 23.95 -13.40
N THR A 685 -26.58 24.43 -12.64
CA THR A 685 -25.72 23.59 -11.79
C THR A 685 -26.10 23.67 -10.31
N ASP A 686 -26.61 24.82 -9.88
CA ASP A 686 -26.90 25.11 -8.47
C ASP A 686 -28.26 25.80 -8.33
N LEU A 687 -28.97 25.43 -7.25
CA LEU A 687 -30.29 25.95 -6.90
C LEU A 687 -30.25 26.52 -5.49
N PHE A 688 -30.93 27.64 -5.28
CA PHE A 688 -30.95 28.39 -4.02
C PHE A 688 -32.37 28.72 -3.58
N GLY A 689 -32.55 28.76 -2.26
CA GLY A 689 -33.80 29.15 -1.63
C GLY A 689 -34.85 28.03 -1.59
N PHE A 690 -35.98 28.35 -0.94
CA PHE A 690 -37.16 27.49 -0.88
C PHE A 690 -38.17 28.01 -1.89
N GLY A 691 -38.66 27.14 -2.76
CA GLY A 691 -39.36 27.62 -3.96
C GLY A 691 -40.35 26.65 -4.56
N VAL A 692 -40.85 25.68 -3.78
CA VAL A 692 -41.79 24.68 -4.29
C VAL A 692 -43.04 24.69 -3.43
N ASN A 693 -44.17 25.01 -4.02
CA ASN A 693 -45.47 24.89 -3.39
C ASN A 693 -46.12 23.56 -3.80
N LEU A 694 -46.21 22.62 -2.85
CA LEU A 694 -46.79 21.31 -3.12
C LEU A 694 -48.30 21.33 -3.32
N ILE A 695 -49.03 22.36 -2.88
CA ILE A 695 -50.49 22.39 -3.00
C ILE A 695 -50.91 22.60 -4.46
N ASN A 696 -50.26 23.54 -5.16
CA ASN A 696 -50.61 23.92 -6.53
C ASN A 696 -49.53 23.56 -7.57
N GLY A 697 -48.33 23.19 -7.13
CA GLY A 697 -47.22 22.83 -8.00
C GLY A 697 -46.35 24.01 -8.44
N ASP A 698 -46.56 25.22 -7.93
CA ASP A 698 -45.75 26.38 -8.32
C ASP A 698 -44.28 26.17 -7.93
N TYR A 699 -43.40 26.44 -8.89
CA TYR A 699 -41.96 26.30 -8.77
C TYR A 699 -41.30 27.64 -9.07
N SER A 700 -40.48 28.14 -8.14
CA SER A 700 -39.71 29.38 -8.27
C SER A 700 -38.47 29.34 -7.39
N GLN A 701 -37.29 29.11 -7.97
CA GLN A 701 -36.03 29.02 -7.23
C GLN A 701 -34.96 29.94 -7.82
N GLY A 702 -34.09 30.45 -6.96
CA GLY A 702 -32.85 31.08 -7.41
C GLY A 702 -31.96 30.02 -8.05
N ALA A 703 -31.24 30.37 -9.10
CA ALA A 703 -30.36 29.44 -9.80
C ALA A 703 -29.06 30.11 -10.24
N SER A 704 -28.04 29.29 -10.44
CA SER A 704 -26.83 29.66 -11.18
C SER A 704 -26.37 28.51 -12.06
N GLY A 705 -25.53 28.84 -13.03
CA GLY A 705 -25.01 27.87 -13.96
C GLY A 705 -24.44 28.57 -15.18
N PHE A 706 -24.84 28.17 -16.38
CA PHE A 706 -24.25 28.66 -17.63
C PHE A 706 -25.31 28.90 -18.69
N PHE A 707 -25.02 29.85 -19.58
CA PHE A 707 -25.82 30.07 -20.78
C PHE A 707 -25.41 29.08 -21.88
N ILE A 708 -26.37 28.67 -22.70
CA ILE A 708 -26.17 27.79 -23.85
C ILE A 708 -26.46 28.60 -25.12
N GLU A 709 -25.53 28.62 -26.07
CA GLU A 709 -25.70 29.26 -27.38
C GLU A 709 -25.30 28.28 -28.48
N ASN A 710 -26.19 28.07 -29.45
CA ASN A 710 -26.02 27.19 -30.60
C ASN A 710 -25.46 25.82 -30.23
N GLY A 711 -26.04 25.21 -29.20
CA GLY A 711 -25.66 23.87 -28.76
C GLY A 711 -24.35 23.79 -27.99
N LYS A 712 -23.87 24.89 -27.41
CA LYS A 712 -22.63 24.94 -26.61
C LYS A 712 -22.82 25.75 -25.34
N ILE A 713 -22.26 25.26 -24.23
CA ILE A 713 -22.16 26.03 -22.99
C ILE A 713 -21.14 27.16 -23.20
N THR A 714 -21.53 28.42 -22.99
CA THR A 714 -20.71 29.58 -23.37
C THR A 714 -20.14 30.34 -22.18
N TYR A 715 -20.97 30.95 -21.35
CA TYR A 715 -20.52 31.76 -20.21
C TYR A 715 -21.34 31.50 -18.94
N PRO A 716 -20.74 31.66 -17.75
CA PRO A 716 -21.44 31.45 -16.49
C PRO A 716 -22.46 32.56 -16.24
N ILE A 717 -23.58 32.19 -15.63
CA ILE A 717 -24.68 33.08 -15.25
C ILE A 717 -25.03 32.93 -13.77
N HIS A 718 -25.45 34.03 -13.16
CA HIS A 718 -25.80 34.09 -11.75
C HIS A 718 -26.94 35.08 -11.51
N GLU A 719 -27.49 35.09 -10.29
CA GLU A 719 -28.59 35.96 -9.87
C GLU A 719 -29.85 35.83 -10.74
N ILE A 720 -30.10 34.62 -11.27
CA ILE A 720 -31.32 34.31 -12.01
C ILE A 720 -32.33 33.61 -11.11
N THR A 721 -33.61 33.78 -11.42
CA THR A 721 -34.70 32.98 -10.84
C THR A 721 -35.40 32.20 -11.93
N ILE A 722 -35.53 30.89 -11.76
CA ILE A 722 -36.27 30.04 -12.68
C ILE A 722 -37.66 29.74 -12.11
N ALA A 723 -38.70 29.90 -12.92
CA ALA A 723 -40.08 29.73 -12.50
C ALA A 723 -40.94 28.98 -13.53
N SER A 724 -41.81 28.09 -13.05
CA SER A 724 -42.79 27.32 -13.82
C SER A 724 -43.81 26.65 -12.89
N ASN A 725 -44.64 25.74 -13.40
CA ASN A 725 -45.44 24.82 -12.60
C ASN A 725 -44.93 23.38 -12.79
N LEU A 726 -44.82 22.62 -11.70
CA LEU A 726 -44.30 21.25 -11.71
C LEU A 726 -45.10 20.31 -12.62
N LYS A 727 -46.42 20.50 -12.80
CA LYS A 727 -47.20 19.70 -13.75
C LYS A 727 -46.72 19.89 -15.19
N ASP A 728 -46.45 21.14 -15.57
CA ASP A 728 -45.98 21.51 -16.91
C ASP A 728 -44.53 21.05 -17.10
N MET A 729 -43.71 21.19 -16.05
CA MET A 729 -42.32 20.70 -16.06
C MET A 729 -42.27 19.19 -16.26
N PHE A 730 -43.05 18.41 -15.50
CA PHE A 730 -43.09 16.95 -15.59
C PHE A 730 -43.60 16.46 -16.94
N SER A 731 -44.64 17.08 -17.49
CA SER A 731 -45.21 16.70 -18.78
C SER A 731 -44.23 16.91 -19.94
N ASN A 732 -43.31 17.86 -19.83
CA ASN A 732 -42.35 18.27 -20.88
C ASN A 732 -40.89 17.94 -20.53
N LEU A 733 -40.68 16.90 -19.73
CA LEU A 733 -39.39 16.52 -19.16
C LEU A 733 -38.63 15.52 -20.03
N PHE A 734 -37.40 15.81 -20.42
CA PHE A 734 -36.50 14.86 -21.09
C PHE A 734 -35.31 14.53 -20.20
N VAL A 735 -34.79 13.32 -20.31
CA VAL A 735 -33.64 12.84 -19.52
C VAL A 735 -32.50 12.37 -20.42
N ALA A 736 -31.28 12.62 -19.98
CA ALA A 736 -30.08 12.07 -20.59
C ALA A 736 -29.80 10.62 -20.12
N ASP A 737 -28.73 10.01 -20.65
CA ASP A 737 -28.26 8.65 -20.34
C ASP A 737 -27.14 8.60 -19.28
N ASP A 738 -27.02 9.64 -18.45
CA ASP A 738 -25.86 9.86 -17.57
C ASP A 738 -26.13 9.67 -16.06
N LEU A 739 -27.14 8.87 -15.67
CA LEU A 739 -27.51 8.61 -14.27
C LEU A 739 -26.30 8.20 -13.41
N THR A 740 -26.14 8.89 -12.29
CA THR A 740 -25.17 8.54 -11.24
C THR A 740 -25.87 8.47 -9.89
N PHE A 741 -25.52 7.46 -9.08
CA PHE A 741 -26.03 7.32 -7.72
C PHE A 741 -25.10 8.02 -6.73
N CYS A 742 -25.64 9.00 -6.00
CA CYS A 742 -24.95 9.71 -4.92
C CYS A 742 -26.02 10.31 -3.99
N GLY A 743 -26.67 9.48 -3.19
CA GLY A 743 -27.77 9.91 -2.32
C GLY A 743 -29.02 9.04 -2.42
N GLN A 744 -30.03 9.42 -1.64
CA GLN A 744 -31.36 8.79 -1.62
C GLN A 744 -32.13 9.05 -2.94
N PHE A 745 -32.07 10.29 -3.43
CA PHE A 745 -32.69 10.69 -4.69
C PHE A 745 -31.63 10.84 -5.76
N ASN A 746 -31.86 10.27 -6.94
CA ASN A 746 -30.93 10.31 -8.05
C ASN A 746 -31.65 10.57 -9.37
N SER A 747 -30.95 11.23 -10.29
CA SER A 747 -31.50 11.57 -11.61
C SER A 747 -30.35 11.67 -12.61
N PRO A 748 -30.59 11.30 -13.88
CA PRO A 748 -29.79 11.81 -14.98
C PRO A 748 -29.95 13.33 -15.10
N THR A 749 -29.18 13.94 -15.98
CA THR A 749 -29.39 15.32 -16.43
C THR A 749 -30.80 15.46 -17.02
N ILE A 750 -31.53 16.49 -16.61
CA ILE A 750 -32.92 16.73 -17.03
C ILE A 750 -33.00 17.98 -17.91
N LYS A 751 -33.70 17.92 -19.05
CA LYS A 751 -34.16 19.09 -19.81
C LYS A 751 -35.64 19.33 -19.59
N VAL A 752 -36.00 20.54 -19.17
CA VAL A 752 -37.37 21.07 -19.21
C VAL A 752 -37.49 22.00 -20.40
N SER A 753 -38.49 21.77 -21.24
CA SER A 753 -38.60 22.42 -22.55
C SER A 753 -38.70 23.94 -22.51
N GLU A 754 -39.44 24.49 -21.53
CA GLU A 754 -39.58 25.93 -21.36
C GLU A 754 -39.82 26.27 -19.88
N MET A 755 -39.07 27.25 -19.36
CA MET A 755 -39.31 27.88 -18.06
C MET A 755 -39.15 29.39 -18.19
N THR A 756 -39.82 30.13 -17.31
CA THR A 756 -39.58 31.57 -17.18
C THR A 756 -38.30 31.77 -16.40
N VAL A 757 -37.40 32.58 -16.92
CA VAL A 757 -36.14 32.92 -16.27
C VAL A 757 -36.11 34.43 -16.09
N ALA A 758 -36.15 34.86 -14.84
CA ALA A 758 -36.00 36.26 -14.47
C ALA A 758 -34.53 36.56 -14.22
N GLY A 759 -34.00 37.58 -14.88
CA GLY A 759 -32.67 38.13 -14.66
C GLY A 759 -32.72 39.65 -14.54
N SER A 760 -31.64 40.24 -14.04
CA SER A 760 -31.53 41.66 -13.68
C SER A 760 -31.05 42.57 -14.83
N LEU A 761 -30.82 42.03 -16.03
CA LEU A 761 -30.54 42.83 -17.22
C LEU A 761 -31.85 43.46 -17.72
N ASN A 762 -32.03 44.75 -17.43
CA ASN A 762 -33.07 45.57 -18.05
C ASN A 762 -32.70 45.88 -19.52
N ASP A 763 -33.72 46.01 -20.37
CA ASP A 763 -33.59 46.31 -21.80
C ASP A 763 -32.89 47.64 -22.11
#